data_AF-A0A2D6PSY1-F1
#
_entry.id   AF-A0A2D6PSY1-F1
#
_cell.length_a   1.000
_cell.length_b   1.000
_cell.length_c   1.000
_cell.angle_alpha   90.00
_cell.angle_beta   90.00
_cell.angle_gamma   90.00
#
_symmetry.space_group_name_H-M   'P 1'
#
loop_
_entity.id
_entity.type
_entity.pdbx_description
1 polymer ?
#
loop_
_entity_poly.entity_id
_entity_poly.type
_entity_poly.pdbx_seq_one_letter_code
_entity_poly.pdbx_strand_id
1 'polypeptide(L)'
;MRLVISLVGPVMTIPLFRTPARSRRRPSLADRWEWAGLGARGPCSRQFSPVTGTPAKRGRKTAVTSGVDLEDGVKRLSCPASRTLAIVIIPGVYGVFAPAPTPGGLNPAGFPAGHGRLLHARGGRPSHEKEAQKSSMTSRTCLGLLVATLVAAPSGAQVPDLYDINAYRTIYLTFSQSNWWTQLTNNYQSQTEIPATMVVDGVTYTDVGVRFRGNTSYSQLPAGSQKTSFNIRTDSFVPSQDIMGYDHLNLNNGFHDPTFLREFTTYYVMRQYGPAPGCNFVTLYINNEYWGVYINVQQPNKDFVRQWWRSNDGNRYRGFPTTGNFQNGRTALTWLGNNPASYLAAYQAKQGDGTDLMLCCNLLNNTASGQLQAVLPTIFSVDQFYRYAAVMNIMLQVDSYLQSGKDHYLYHDEVYGQFHMFPFDVNESLGSEGGNATTNMWQYTTNPDRPAFTQTLQFPSWRNRYIAHYRNIAESTMSWSVLGPFLTQYHTMIAADVAADTKKIYTTAQFNQNLTQNVTVPGGGGGPFGGGSNTVAGLQPLIQSREAFLSTHPDLTTPQATLTNLQHLPASPMPNQPVTITVEAAGPVSTVSLWSRDAGPFTSMAMFDDGLHGDGAAGDGVWGVILPAFAPGVLLDYYAEAATATGVLAFLPKTAEHLSNWLQVSWPTGPSDVKINEFLARNDAVIQDPAGEWDDYVELYNTSSAPASVGGLYLTDNLLNPTKFMIPLGTTIPANETLLIWCDEDGSQGPLHANFKLSADGETISLFDTGGITQLDTFAFGPQIADVSTGRLLDGGAPWVTFPAPTPEARNELPGCGVRAYSAQDFASHTMTLGLTASPAIGTTFAFAAAGGPPSGFGALGISVTPIHAEVPGATITALVSLDPPTIFLPVVLDAAGAWTFPVTLANNPALVGAQAYMQVAVIGATSYVASQAVEAVICP
;
A
#
# COMPACT_ATOMS: atom_id res chain seq x y z
N MET A 1 -28.35 -22.42 -29.19
CA MET A 1 -29.25 -23.10 -30.16
C MET A 1 -28.92 -22.57 -31.56
N ARG A 2 -29.27 -23.24 -32.67
CA ARG A 2 -28.89 -22.76 -34.02
C ARG A 2 -29.68 -21.50 -34.42
N LEU A 3 -28.95 -20.46 -34.83
CA LEU A 3 -29.50 -19.28 -35.50
C LEU A 3 -30.01 -19.66 -36.91
N VAL A 4 -31.19 -19.16 -37.29
CA VAL A 4 -31.70 -19.24 -38.67
C VAL A 4 -32.37 -17.91 -39.01
N ILE A 5 -31.81 -17.22 -40.00
CA ILE A 5 -32.41 -16.02 -40.63
C ILE A 5 -32.95 -16.46 -41.99
N SER A 6 -34.15 -16.00 -42.36
CA SER A 6 -34.82 -16.43 -43.58
C SER A 6 -34.76 -15.37 -44.69
N LEU A 7 -34.23 -15.74 -45.85
CA LEU A 7 -34.28 -15.00 -47.12
C LEU A 7 -34.71 -15.97 -48.23
N VAL A 8 -35.39 -15.48 -49.27
CA VAL A 8 -36.25 -16.32 -50.12
C VAL A 8 -35.57 -16.82 -51.41
N GLY A 9 -35.11 -18.08 -51.37
CA GLY A 9 -34.97 -19.00 -52.52
C GLY A 9 -33.70 -18.90 -53.39
N PRO A 10 -33.46 -19.88 -54.29
CA PRO A 10 -34.13 -21.18 -54.47
C PRO A 10 -33.31 -22.37 -53.89
N VAL A 11 -33.66 -23.62 -54.25
CA VAL A 11 -33.33 -24.85 -53.48
C VAL A 11 -32.33 -25.79 -54.19
N MET A 12 -31.48 -26.48 -53.41
CA MET A 12 -30.92 -27.80 -53.74
C MET A 12 -30.70 -28.64 -52.46
N THR A 13 -30.72 -29.98 -52.54
CA THR A 13 -31.01 -30.85 -51.36
C THR A 13 -30.27 -32.19 -51.29
N ILE A 14 -29.86 -32.58 -50.07
CA ILE A 14 -29.84 -33.97 -49.50
C ILE A 14 -28.73 -34.91 -50.08
N PRO A 15 -28.17 -35.91 -49.33
CA PRO A 15 -28.68 -36.61 -48.13
C PRO A 15 -27.79 -36.72 -46.87
N LEU A 16 -28.40 -37.32 -45.83
CA LEU A 16 -27.82 -37.74 -44.53
C LEU A 16 -26.85 -38.93 -44.62
N PHE A 17 -26.11 -39.17 -43.52
CA PHE A 17 -25.83 -40.53 -43.02
C PHE A 17 -25.98 -40.65 -41.49
N ARG A 18 -25.93 -41.87 -40.94
CA ARG A 18 -26.41 -42.24 -39.59
C ARG A 18 -25.30 -42.53 -38.54
N THR A 19 -25.73 -42.39 -37.28
CA THR A 19 -25.34 -43.08 -36.03
C THR A 19 -24.75 -44.51 -36.19
N PRO A 20 -23.87 -45.03 -35.28
CA PRO A 20 -24.26 -45.28 -33.87
C PRO A 20 -23.17 -45.20 -32.77
N ALA A 21 -23.59 -45.46 -31.52
CA ALA A 21 -22.81 -45.35 -30.29
C ALA A 21 -22.33 -46.70 -29.69
N ARG A 22 -21.36 -46.62 -28.76
CA ARG A 22 -21.05 -47.58 -27.68
C ARG A 22 -20.62 -46.74 -26.45
N SER A 23 -21.01 -46.92 -25.18
CA SER A 23 -21.61 -48.00 -24.36
C SER A 23 -20.62 -48.83 -23.54
N ARG A 24 -20.92 -49.00 -22.22
CA ARG A 24 -20.24 -49.82 -21.18
C ARG A 24 -18.99 -49.18 -20.55
N ARG A 25 -18.62 -49.44 -19.27
CA ARG A 25 -19.33 -49.83 -18.01
C ARG A 25 -18.31 -49.64 -16.85
N ARG A 26 -18.81 -49.52 -15.60
CA ARG A 26 -18.07 -49.72 -14.32
C ARG A 26 -17.47 -51.16 -14.22
N PRO A 27 -16.54 -51.52 -13.29
CA PRO A 27 -16.36 -50.95 -11.94
C PRO A 27 -14.93 -50.89 -11.34
N SER A 28 -14.92 -50.50 -10.06
CA SER A 28 -13.88 -50.55 -9.01
C SER A 28 -13.01 -51.81 -8.89
N LEU A 29 -11.86 -51.65 -8.23
CA LEU A 29 -11.28 -52.62 -7.28
C LEU A 29 -10.42 -51.91 -6.22
N ALA A 30 -10.01 -52.62 -5.16
CA ALA A 30 -9.29 -52.08 -3.99
C ALA A 30 -8.21 -53.05 -3.45
N ASP A 31 -7.40 -52.53 -2.52
CA ASP A 31 -6.52 -53.20 -1.55
C ASP A 31 -5.19 -53.87 -1.99
N ARG A 32 -4.33 -54.04 -0.96
CA ARG A 32 -3.11 -54.88 -0.82
C ARG A 32 -1.77 -54.19 -1.15
N TRP A 33 -0.68 -54.31 -0.36
CA TRP A 33 -0.35 -55.16 0.82
C TRP A 33 0.51 -54.39 1.87
N GLU A 34 0.37 -54.58 3.20
CA GLU A 34 0.98 -55.63 4.09
C GLU A 34 2.52 -55.66 4.05
N TRP A 35 3.34 -55.59 5.12
CA TRP A 35 3.22 -55.83 6.59
C TRP A 35 3.98 -54.73 7.42
N ALA A 36 4.22 -54.74 8.75
CA ALA A 36 4.20 -55.74 9.86
C ALA A 36 3.54 -55.14 11.15
N GLY A 37 3.80 -55.47 12.44
CA GLY A 37 4.79 -56.30 13.17
C GLY A 37 4.31 -56.70 14.60
N LEU A 38 5.18 -57.02 15.59
CA LEU A 38 4.77 -57.81 16.78
C LEU A 38 5.41 -57.49 18.17
N GLY A 39 4.62 -57.69 19.26
CA GLY A 39 5.15 -57.88 20.64
C GLY A 39 4.16 -57.95 21.84
N ALA A 40 3.66 -59.14 22.20
CA ALA A 40 3.29 -59.70 23.55
C ALA A 40 2.73 -58.81 24.71
N ARG A 41 1.79 -59.21 25.62
CA ARG A 41 0.97 -60.43 25.93
C ARG A 41 -0.23 -60.02 26.85
N GLY A 42 -1.33 -60.79 26.89
CA GLY A 42 -2.61 -60.48 27.62
C GLY A 42 -2.68 -60.85 29.12
N PRO A 43 -3.83 -61.27 29.75
CA PRO A 43 -5.11 -61.77 29.16
C PRO A 43 -6.47 -61.42 29.87
N CYS A 44 -7.58 -62.07 29.43
CA CYS A 44 -8.83 -62.44 30.18
C CYS A 44 -10.06 -61.50 30.40
N SER A 45 -10.88 -61.33 29.35
CA SER A 45 -12.29 -61.83 29.20
C SER A 45 -13.50 -61.47 30.12
N ARG A 46 -14.71 -61.41 29.49
CA ARG A 46 -16.12 -61.56 30.03
C ARG A 46 -16.76 -60.33 30.74
N GLN A 47 -18.09 -60.06 30.72
CA GLN A 47 -19.24 -60.52 29.90
C GLN A 47 -20.49 -59.59 30.06
N PHE A 48 -21.43 -59.63 29.09
CA PHE A 48 -22.89 -59.31 29.15
C PHE A 48 -23.45 -57.86 29.32
N SER A 49 -24.69 -57.71 28.80
CA SER A 49 -25.67 -56.59 28.90
C SER A 49 -26.82 -57.00 29.89
N PRO A 50 -28.07 -56.41 29.98
CA PRO A 50 -28.73 -55.32 29.22
C PRO A 50 -29.67 -54.33 29.99
N VAL A 51 -30.06 -53.24 29.29
CA VAL A 51 -31.39 -52.54 29.19
C VAL A 51 -32.46 -52.67 30.30
N THR A 52 -33.01 -51.52 30.79
CA THR A 52 -34.46 -51.12 30.83
C THR A 52 -34.72 -49.84 31.66
N GLY A 53 -35.79 -49.08 31.38
CA GLY A 53 -36.30 -48.01 32.29
C GLY A 53 -37.07 -46.82 31.69
N THR A 54 -38.41 -46.88 31.64
CA THR A 54 -39.37 -45.75 31.44
C THR A 54 -40.38 -45.78 32.63
N PRO A 55 -41.23 -44.76 32.97
CA PRO A 55 -42.13 -44.04 32.02
C PRO A 55 -42.72 -42.63 32.34
N ALA A 56 -43.22 -41.98 31.27
CA ALA A 56 -44.50 -41.25 31.09
C ALA A 56 -45.03 -40.14 32.04
N LYS A 57 -45.66 -39.12 31.40
CA LYS A 57 -46.94 -38.52 31.81
C LYS A 57 -47.77 -38.08 30.58
N ARG A 58 -49.06 -37.73 30.77
CA ARG A 58 -50.08 -37.55 29.69
C ARG A 58 -50.67 -36.13 29.62
N GLY A 59 -51.11 -35.74 28.43
CA GLY A 59 -52.14 -34.70 28.19
C GLY A 59 -52.87 -34.99 26.86
N ARG A 60 -54.21 -34.85 26.81
CA ARG A 60 -55.04 -35.16 25.62
C ARG A 60 -56.42 -34.50 25.70
N LYS A 61 -56.90 -33.90 24.59
CA LYS A 61 -58.34 -33.69 24.30
C LYS A 61 -58.58 -33.55 22.78
N THR A 62 -59.84 -33.42 22.37
CA THR A 62 -60.33 -33.78 21.02
C THR A 62 -61.08 -32.65 20.30
N ALA A 63 -61.17 -32.73 18.97
CA ALA A 63 -61.85 -31.79 18.07
C ALA A 63 -63.37 -32.03 17.95
N VAL A 64 -64.10 -31.15 17.23
CA VAL A 64 -65.32 -31.50 16.43
C VAL A 64 -65.77 -30.35 15.45
N THR A 65 -65.92 -30.72 14.17
CA THR A 65 -66.72 -30.18 13.02
C THR A 65 -66.98 -28.69 12.71
N SER A 66 -66.66 -28.30 11.47
CA SER A 66 -67.53 -27.71 10.39
C SER A 66 -66.75 -26.69 9.53
N GLY A 67 -66.93 -26.49 8.22
CA GLY A 67 -67.61 -27.20 7.11
C GLY A 67 -67.15 -26.55 5.77
N VAL A 68 -66.73 -27.31 4.74
CA VAL A 68 -67.55 -27.73 3.57
C VAL A 68 -67.83 -26.55 2.60
N ASP A 69 -67.43 -26.53 1.32
CA ASP A 69 -67.11 -27.64 0.38
C ASP A 69 -66.25 -27.26 -0.88
N LEU A 70 -65.98 -28.26 -1.73
CA LEU A 70 -65.59 -28.28 -3.18
C LEU A 70 -64.12 -28.51 -3.64
N GLU A 71 -63.98 -29.65 -4.36
CA GLU A 71 -63.18 -29.98 -5.56
C GLU A 71 -61.64 -30.10 -5.56
N ASP A 72 -61.20 -31.37 -5.43
CA ASP A 72 -60.52 -32.16 -6.48
C ASP A 72 -59.30 -31.67 -7.28
N GLY A 73 -58.35 -32.61 -7.44
CA GLY A 73 -57.94 -33.01 -8.79
C GLY A 73 -56.47 -32.78 -9.18
N VAL A 74 -55.62 -33.80 -8.94
CA VAL A 74 -54.24 -33.86 -9.44
C VAL A 74 -54.16 -33.61 -10.95
N LYS A 75 -53.49 -32.53 -11.37
CA LYS A 75 -53.03 -32.33 -12.75
C LYS A 75 -51.58 -31.87 -12.81
N ARG A 76 -50.87 -32.39 -13.82
CA ARG A 76 -49.51 -31.95 -14.17
C ARG A 76 -49.60 -30.59 -14.88
N LEU A 77 -48.81 -29.62 -14.42
CA LEU A 77 -48.34 -28.51 -15.25
C LEU A 77 -46.83 -28.72 -15.42
N SER A 78 -46.38 -29.24 -16.56
CA SER A 78 -46.13 -28.50 -17.81
C SER A 78 -45.02 -27.45 -17.63
N CYS A 79 -43.78 -27.90 -17.85
CA CYS A 79 -42.61 -27.02 -17.95
C CYS A 79 -42.87 -25.93 -19.01
N PRO A 80 -42.59 -24.63 -18.74
CA PRO A 80 -42.66 -23.60 -19.75
C PRO A 80 -41.67 -23.91 -20.88
N ALA A 81 -42.17 -23.99 -22.12
CA ALA A 81 -41.30 -24.16 -23.28
C ALA A 81 -40.33 -22.98 -23.39
N SER A 82 -39.04 -23.25 -23.61
CA SER A 82 -38.00 -22.24 -23.75
C SER A 82 -38.32 -21.29 -24.90
N ARG A 83 -38.34 -19.98 -24.60
CA ARG A 83 -38.76 -18.93 -25.55
C ARG A 83 -37.55 -18.23 -26.15
N THR A 84 -37.67 -17.81 -27.40
CA THR A 84 -36.60 -17.16 -28.15
C THR A 84 -36.68 -15.64 -28.00
N LEU A 85 -35.57 -15.01 -27.62
CA LEU A 85 -35.41 -13.56 -27.65
C LEU A 85 -35.31 -13.09 -29.11
N ALA A 86 -36.08 -12.06 -29.47
CA ALA A 86 -36.01 -11.41 -30.78
C ALA A 86 -36.08 -9.89 -30.59
N ILE A 87 -34.92 -9.22 -30.66
CA ILE A 87 -34.81 -7.76 -30.62
C ILE A 87 -35.03 -7.25 -32.04
N VAL A 88 -36.05 -6.40 -32.24
CA VAL A 88 -36.37 -5.79 -33.54
C VAL A 88 -35.86 -4.36 -33.56
N ILE A 89 -34.70 -4.15 -34.17
CA ILE A 89 -34.16 -2.80 -34.41
C ILE A 89 -34.77 -2.26 -35.70
N ILE A 90 -35.47 -1.12 -35.62
CA ILE A 90 -36.05 -0.42 -36.78
C ILE A 90 -35.19 0.82 -37.08
N PRO A 91 -34.39 0.84 -38.16
CA PRO A 91 -33.59 2.01 -38.51
C PRO A 91 -34.46 3.13 -39.11
N GLY A 92 -34.43 4.31 -38.49
CA GLY A 92 -35.03 5.52 -39.04
C GLY A 92 -34.19 6.11 -40.18
N VAL A 93 -34.84 6.54 -41.27
CA VAL A 93 -34.16 7.12 -42.45
C VAL A 93 -34.03 8.64 -42.28
N TYR A 94 -32.81 9.17 -42.45
CA TYR A 94 -32.56 10.60 -42.68
C TYR A 94 -31.98 10.82 -44.09
N GLY A 95 -32.43 11.90 -44.74
CA GLY A 95 -32.26 12.10 -46.19
C GLY A 95 -31.04 12.91 -46.60
N VAL A 96 -30.74 12.86 -47.91
CA VAL A 96 -29.62 13.54 -48.57
C VAL A 96 -30.09 14.79 -49.32
N PHE A 97 -29.40 15.92 -49.15
CA PHE A 97 -29.27 16.98 -50.17
C PHE A 97 -27.92 17.72 -50.01
N ALA A 98 -27.48 18.41 -51.06
CA ALA A 98 -26.13 18.99 -51.26
C ALA A 98 -26.26 20.47 -51.77
N PRO A 99 -25.20 21.19 -52.24
CA PRO A 99 -23.76 20.90 -52.35
C PRO A 99 -22.83 22.03 -51.82
N ALA A 100 -21.53 21.94 -52.12
CA ALA A 100 -20.47 22.86 -51.65
C ALA A 100 -20.09 23.98 -52.66
N PRO A 101 -19.37 25.02 -52.22
CA PRO A 101 -18.61 25.95 -53.07
C PRO A 101 -17.08 25.69 -53.07
N THR A 102 -16.42 25.93 -54.19
CA THR A 102 -14.94 26.09 -54.31
C THR A 102 -14.64 27.53 -54.75
N PRO A 103 -13.50 28.13 -54.34
CA PRO A 103 -12.22 27.98 -55.07
C PRO A 103 -11.01 27.87 -54.10
N GLY A 104 -9.74 27.73 -54.52
CA GLY A 104 -9.11 27.56 -55.84
C GLY A 104 -7.59 27.55 -55.66
N GLY A 105 -6.82 26.90 -56.55
CA GLY A 105 -5.37 26.71 -56.38
C GLY A 105 -4.49 27.64 -57.24
N LEU A 106 -3.21 27.78 -56.88
CA LEU A 106 -2.10 28.20 -57.77
C LEU A 106 -0.74 27.72 -57.23
N ASN A 107 0.34 27.89 -58.01
CA ASN A 107 1.59 27.12 -57.94
C ASN A 107 2.82 27.92 -57.38
N PRO A 108 4.07 27.37 -57.30
CA PRO A 108 5.02 27.72 -56.22
C PRO A 108 6.28 28.51 -56.64
N ALA A 109 7.04 28.91 -55.62
CA ALA A 109 8.47 29.26 -55.64
C ALA A 109 9.10 28.81 -54.29
N GLY A 110 10.41 28.68 -54.10
CA GLY A 110 11.56 28.84 -55.01
C GLY A 110 12.88 28.95 -54.21
N PHE A 111 13.79 28.00 -54.41
CA PHE A 111 15.18 27.94 -53.88
C PHE A 111 16.03 29.19 -54.29
N PRO A 112 17.25 29.49 -53.71
CA PRO A 112 18.26 28.50 -53.26
C PRO A 112 19.30 28.85 -52.13
N ALA A 113 20.03 27.80 -51.71
CA ALA A 113 21.48 27.72 -51.38
C ALA A 113 22.14 28.62 -50.28
N GLY A 114 23.22 28.19 -49.61
CA GLY A 114 23.93 26.91 -49.68
C GLY A 114 25.31 26.88 -48.96
N HIS A 115 26.19 25.96 -49.39
CA HIS A 115 27.52 25.61 -48.83
C HIS A 115 27.52 24.80 -47.50
N GLY A 116 28.39 23.80 -47.29
CA GLY A 116 29.28 23.12 -48.26
C GLY A 116 30.37 22.23 -47.61
N ARG A 117 30.86 21.22 -48.38
CA ARG A 117 31.93 20.24 -48.06
C ARG A 117 31.60 19.21 -46.96
N LEU A 118 32.20 18.01 -46.85
CA LEU A 118 32.87 17.02 -47.73
C LEU A 118 33.89 16.26 -46.84
N LEU A 119 33.81 14.93 -46.76
CA LEU A 119 34.97 14.01 -46.91
C LEU A 119 34.55 12.53 -46.88
N HIS A 120 35.46 11.65 -47.30
CA HIS A 120 35.34 10.18 -47.38
C HIS A 120 35.82 9.51 -46.05
N ALA A 121 35.76 8.19 -45.79
CA ALA A 121 35.84 7.05 -46.72
C ALA A 121 35.31 5.69 -46.20
N ARG A 122 35.34 4.72 -47.13
CA ARG A 122 35.41 3.24 -47.05
C ARG A 122 35.98 2.67 -45.72
N GLY A 123 35.62 1.46 -45.25
CA GLY A 123 34.73 0.42 -45.78
C GLY A 123 35.27 -1.00 -45.51
N GLY A 124 34.41 -2.01 -45.31
CA GLY A 124 34.85 -3.40 -44.99
C GLY A 124 33.76 -4.48 -45.07
N ARG A 125 34.15 -5.70 -45.48
CA ARG A 125 33.41 -6.98 -45.65
C ARG A 125 34.47 -8.11 -45.61
N PRO A 126 34.12 -9.42 -45.58
CA PRO A 126 32.84 -10.12 -45.37
C PRO A 126 32.91 -10.94 -44.03
N SER A 127 32.33 -12.13 -43.74
CA SER A 127 31.91 -13.28 -44.56
C SER A 127 31.16 -14.40 -43.79
N HIS A 128 30.20 -15.06 -44.47
CA HIS A 128 30.01 -16.55 -44.62
C HIS A 128 29.86 -17.46 -43.36
N GLU A 129 29.07 -18.55 -43.36
CA GLU A 129 28.05 -19.07 -44.30
C GLU A 129 27.07 -20.06 -43.63
N LYS A 130 25.93 -20.33 -44.31
CA LYS A 130 25.08 -21.56 -44.38
C LYS A 130 25.27 -22.65 -43.29
N GLU A 131 24.19 -23.21 -42.74
CA GLU A 131 23.37 -24.21 -43.47
C GLU A 131 21.88 -24.28 -43.09
N ALA A 132 21.06 -24.98 -43.90
CA ALA A 132 19.61 -25.10 -43.70
C ALA A 132 18.96 -26.25 -44.50
N GLN A 133 17.98 -26.95 -43.90
CA GLN A 133 16.90 -27.72 -44.55
C GLN A 133 15.73 -27.87 -43.56
N LYS A 134 14.48 -27.45 -43.87
CA LYS A 134 13.40 -28.17 -44.58
C LYS A 134 12.85 -29.40 -43.83
N SER A 135 11.54 -29.71 -43.81
CA SER A 135 10.34 -28.96 -44.24
C SER A 135 9.05 -29.79 -44.00
N SER A 136 8.02 -29.23 -43.36
CA SER A 136 6.62 -29.44 -43.80
C SER A 136 5.65 -28.40 -43.22
N MET A 137 4.89 -27.74 -44.11
CA MET A 137 3.75 -26.89 -43.75
C MET A 137 2.45 -27.58 -44.16
N THR A 138 1.46 -27.62 -43.27
CA THR A 138 0.03 -27.52 -43.61
C THR A 138 -0.75 -26.99 -42.41
N SER A 139 -1.60 -25.97 -42.45
CA SER A 139 -1.84 -24.79 -43.31
C SER A 139 -3.20 -24.25 -42.84
N ARG A 140 -3.22 -23.04 -42.26
CA ARG A 140 -4.37 -22.14 -42.00
C ARG A 140 -3.84 -20.95 -41.17
N THR A 141 -3.19 -19.96 -41.78
CA THR A 141 -3.84 -18.83 -42.49
C THR A 141 -4.65 -17.98 -41.49
N CYS A 142 -4.00 -17.09 -40.73
CA CYS A 142 -3.56 -15.73 -41.10
C CYS A 142 -4.59 -14.63 -40.81
N LEU A 143 -4.47 -14.00 -39.64
CA LEU A 143 -4.59 -12.54 -39.47
C LEU A 143 -3.84 -12.13 -38.19
N GLY A 144 -3.40 -10.87 -38.07
CA GLY A 144 -2.76 -10.36 -36.86
C GLY A 144 -1.22 -10.35 -36.86
N LEU A 145 -0.61 -9.64 -37.81
CA LEU A 145 0.77 -9.14 -37.63
C LEU A 145 0.86 -7.68 -38.13
N LEU A 146 0.47 -6.74 -37.27
CA LEU A 146 0.82 -5.33 -37.43
C LEU A 146 1.96 -5.04 -36.44
N VAL A 147 3.10 -4.57 -36.93
CA VAL A 147 4.26 -4.27 -36.08
C VAL A 147 4.02 -2.94 -35.38
N ALA A 148 3.48 -3.01 -34.16
CA ALA A 148 3.45 -1.87 -33.25
C ALA A 148 4.84 -1.68 -32.64
N THR A 149 5.56 -0.63 -33.07
CA THR A 149 6.72 -0.12 -32.33
C THR A 149 6.24 0.36 -30.97
N LEU A 150 6.80 -0.17 -29.87
CA LEU A 150 6.46 0.27 -28.52
C LEU A 150 6.84 1.75 -28.35
N VAL A 151 5.82 2.61 -28.34
CA VAL A 151 5.78 3.74 -27.43
C VAL A 151 5.00 3.24 -26.22
N ALA A 152 5.65 3.12 -25.07
CA ALA A 152 4.92 2.88 -23.83
C ALA A 152 4.07 4.13 -23.55
N ALA A 153 2.75 4.00 -23.65
CA ALA A 153 1.86 4.98 -23.05
C ALA A 153 2.11 4.95 -21.53
N PRO A 154 2.23 6.11 -20.86
CA PRO A 154 2.35 6.11 -19.41
C PRO A 154 1.08 5.47 -18.81
N SER A 155 1.27 4.55 -17.87
CA SER A 155 0.24 4.22 -16.89
C SER A 155 -0.29 5.51 -16.27
N GLY A 156 -1.60 5.59 -16.02
CA GLY A 156 -2.20 6.74 -15.35
C GLY A 156 -1.39 7.08 -14.10
N ALA A 157 -0.81 8.27 -14.06
CA ALA A 157 0.09 8.63 -12.98
C ALA A 157 -0.71 8.70 -11.69
N GLN A 158 -0.34 7.86 -10.72
CA GLN A 158 -0.80 8.01 -9.34
C GLN A 158 -0.57 9.45 -8.89
N VAL A 159 -1.53 10.03 -8.18
CA VAL A 159 -1.32 11.34 -7.55
C VAL A 159 -0.15 11.17 -6.58
N PRO A 160 0.93 11.95 -6.69
CA PRO A 160 2.09 11.75 -5.83
C PRO A 160 1.73 11.86 -4.34
N ASP A 161 2.41 11.11 -3.48
CA ASP A 161 2.27 11.26 -2.02
C ASP A 161 2.55 12.70 -1.57
N LEU A 162 2.00 13.12 -0.41
CA LEU A 162 2.23 14.46 0.14
C LEU A 162 3.72 14.75 0.37
N TYR A 163 4.52 13.72 0.66
CA TYR A 163 5.96 13.76 0.89
C TYR A 163 6.78 13.12 -0.25
N ASP A 164 6.21 12.90 -1.45
CA ASP A 164 7.01 12.56 -2.63
C ASP A 164 8.01 13.69 -2.88
N ILE A 165 9.29 13.32 -2.92
CA ILE A 165 10.43 14.22 -3.08
C ILE A 165 10.38 15.04 -4.38
N ASN A 166 9.68 14.54 -5.41
CA ASN A 166 9.49 15.20 -6.70
C ASN A 166 8.21 16.06 -6.74
N ALA A 167 7.29 15.91 -5.77
CA ALA A 167 6.02 16.63 -5.72
C ALA A 167 6.21 18.02 -5.10
N TYR A 168 6.68 18.97 -5.92
CA TYR A 168 6.92 20.34 -5.50
C TYR A 168 5.61 21.18 -5.52
N ARG A 169 4.84 21.05 -4.43
CA ARG A 169 3.49 21.62 -4.30
C ARG A 169 3.48 23.09 -3.84
N THR A 170 2.36 23.77 -4.08
CA THR A 170 2.08 25.11 -3.55
C THR A 170 1.01 25.04 -2.47
N ILE A 171 1.32 25.58 -1.29
CA ILE A 171 0.37 25.73 -0.18
C ILE A 171 -0.01 27.21 -0.06
N TYR A 172 -1.31 27.49 -0.09
CA TYR A 172 -1.87 28.81 0.25
C TYR A 172 -2.51 28.74 1.63
N LEU A 173 -2.10 29.62 2.55
CA LEU A 173 -2.80 29.85 3.83
C LEU A 173 -3.51 31.20 3.79
N THR A 174 -4.77 31.23 4.19
CA THR A 174 -5.57 32.47 4.32
C THR A 174 -6.14 32.60 5.72
N PHE A 175 -5.61 33.56 6.47
CA PHE A 175 -6.09 33.98 7.78
C PHE A 175 -7.16 35.07 7.63
N SER A 176 -8.36 34.82 8.14
CA SER A 176 -9.46 35.80 8.18
C SER A 176 -9.22 36.92 9.21
N GLN A 177 -8.35 36.68 10.19
CA GLN A 177 -8.06 37.58 11.30
C GLN A 177 -6.98 38.59 10.89
N SER A 178 -7.30 39.88 10.86
CA SER A 178 -6.36 40.95 10.44
C SER A 178 -5.11 41.08 11.33
N ASN A 179 -5.16 40.52 12.55
CA ASN A 179 -4.05 40.47 13.51
C ASN A 179 -3.42 39.07 13.67
N TRP A 180 -3.63 38.15 12.72
CA TRP A 180 -3.16 36.75 12.78
C TRP A 180 -1.71 36.61 13.24
N TRP A 181 -0.78 37.39 12.70
CA TRP A 181 0.63 37.36 13.08
C TRP A 181 0.84 37.64 14.57
N THR A 182 0.15 38.64 15.13
CA THR A 182 0.19 38.95 16.57
C THR A 182 -0.38 37.81 17.41
N GLN A 183 -1.45 37.14 16.94
CA GLN A 183 -1.99 35.96 17.63
C GLN A 183 -0.97 34.82 17.63
N LEU A 184 -0.38 34.48 16.47
CA LEU A 184 0.66 33.46 16.37
C LEU A 184 1.90 33.79 17.26
N THR A 185 2.34 35.05 17.30
CA THR A 185 3.46 35.48 18.16
C THR A 185 3.13 35.28 19.65
N ASN A 186 1.93 35.68 20.08
CA ASN A 186 1.50 35.52 21.47
C ASN A 186 1.32 34.04 21.85
N ASN A 187 0.77 33.25 20.93
CA ASN A 187 0.45 31.84 21.13
C ASN A 187 1.67 30.91 21.04
N TYR A 188 2.85 31.39 20.61
CA TYR A 188 4.05 30.56 20.45
C TYR A 188 4.41 29.75 21.71
N GLN A 189 4.32 30.36 22.90
CA GLN A 189 4.65 29.66 24.15
C GLN A 189 3.58 28.66 24.58
N SER A 190 2.29 28.96 24.36
CA SER A 190 1.18 28.05 24.67
C SER A 190 0.95 27.00 23.58
N GLN A 191 1.61 27.15 22.43
CA GLN A 191 1.41 26.37 21.20
C GLN A 191 -0.06 26.37 20.71
N THR A 192 -0.82 27.43 21.02
CA THR A 192 -2.24 27.53 20.67
C THR A 192 -2.44 27.86 19.19
N GLU A 193 -3.10 26.97 18.47
CA GLU A 193 -3.42 27.14 17.04
C GLU A 193 -4.51 28.20 16.83
N ILE A 194 -4.50 28.84 15.66
CA ILE A 194 -5.59 29.69 15.17
C ILE A 194 -6.08 29.16 13.82
N PRO A 195 -7.37 29.26 13.49
CA PRO A 195 -7.91 28.73 12.25
C PRO A 195 -7.50 29.56 11.02
N ALA A 196 -7.18 28.87 9.92
CA ALA A 196 -6.96 29.43 8.59
C ALA A 196 -7.65 28.56 7.53
N THR A 197 -7.91 29.10 6.35
CA THR A 197 -8.23 28.29 5.16
C THR A 197 -6.93 27.89 4.48
N MET A 198 -6.73 26.61 4.21
CA MET A 198 -5.61 26.10 3.41
C MET A 198 -6.09 25.69 2.02
N VAL A 199 -5.30 25.96 0.98
CA VAL A 199 -5.51 25.41 -0.37
C VAL A 199 -4.24 24.76 -0.86
N VAL A 200 -4.34 23.51 -1.31
CA VAL A 200 -3.23 22.73 -1.91
C VAL A 200 -3.79 22.02 -3.15
N ASP A 201 -3.10 22.14 -4.28
CA ASP A 201 -3.50 21.56 -5.58
C ASP A 201 -4.92 21.93 -6.07
N GLY A 202 -5.51 22.98 -5.51
CA GLY A 202 -6.90 23.42 -5.77
C GLY A 202 -7.93 22.86 -4.80
N VAL A 203 -7.59 21.85 -3.99
CA VAL A 203 -8.42 21.35 -2.89
C VAL A 203 -8.37 22.37 -1.74
N THR A 204 -9.52 22.68 -1.16
CA THR A 204 -9.67 23.67 -0.08
C THR A 204 -10.01 22.97 1.24
N TYR A 205 -9.19 23.21 2.25
CA TYR A 205 -9.34 22.71 3.61
C TYR A 205 -9.73 23.88 4.51
N THR A 206 -10.90 23.82 5.14
CA THR A 206 -11.43 24.91 5.96
C THR A 206 -10.98 24.78 7.41
N ASP A 207 -10.72 25.92 8.05
CA ASP A 207 -10.37 26.03 9.47
C ASP A 207 -9.30 25.02 9.93
N VAL A 208 -8.20 24.94 9.19
CA VAL A 208 -6.99 24.21 9.64
C VAL A 208 -6.33 24.98 10.78
N GLY A 209 -5.81 24.27 11.79
CA GLY A 209 -5.06 24.88 12.89
C GLY A 209 -3.64 25.23 12.46
N VAL A 210 -3.25 26.50 12.61
CA VAL A 210 -1.88 26.95 12.31
C VAL A 210 -1.24 27.56 13.54
N ARG A 211 0.03 27.21 13.78
CA ARG A 211 0.90 27.81 14.81
C ARG A 211 2.35 27.92 14.35
N PHE A 212 3.13 28.80 14.99
CA PHE A 212 4.58 28.79 14.85
C PHE A 212 5.19 27.54 15.51
N ARG A 213 6.29 27.04 14.94
CA ARG A 213 7.08 25.91 15.47
C ARG A 213 8.59 26.24 15.51
N GLY A 214 9.37 25.35 16.11
CA GLY A 214 10.82 25.47 16.25
C GLY A 214 11.23 25.94 17.64
N ASN A 215 12.53 26.15 17.84
CA ASN A 215 13.08 26.71 19.07
C ASN A 215 14.19 27.73 18.75
N THR A 216 15.37 27.26 18.32
CA THR A 216 16.44 28.11 17.76
C THR A 216 15.98 28.77 16.47
N SER A 217 15.36 27.98 15.58
CA SER A 217 14.72 28.39 14.32
C SER A 217 13.54 29.37 14.44
N TYR A 218 13.13 29.73 15.67
CA TYR A 218 12.20 30.82 15.96
C TYR A 218 12.90 31.95 16.75
N SER A 219 13.56 31.62 17.86
CA SER A 219 14.13 32.59 18.80
C SER A 219 15.44 33.25 18.39
N GLN A 220 16.20 32.65 17.46
CA GLN A 220 17.52 33.13 17.02
C GLN A 220 17.56 33.60 15.56
N LEU A 221 16.38 33.78 14.94
CA LEU A 221 16.25 34.33 13.59
C LEU A 221 16.89 35.74 13.49
N PRO A 222 17.36 36.15 12.29
CA PRO A 222 17.87 37.50 12.07
C PRO A 222 16.84 38.55 12.48
N ALA A 223 17.30 39.64 13.10
CA ALA A 223 16.41 40.68 13.64
C ALA A 223 15.48 41.26 12.57
N GLY A 224 14.16 41.14 12.78
CA GLY A 224 13.13 41.57 11.83
C GLY A 224 12.78 40.55 10.74
N SER A 225 13.39 39.36 10.72
CA SER A 225 12.98 38.28 9.82
C SER A 225 11.57 37.79 10.15
N GLN A 226 10.76 37.58 9.10
CA GLN A 226 9.43 36.97 9.21
C GLN A 226 9.45 35.47 8.87
N LYS A 227 10.57 34.89 8.43
CA LYS A 227 10.66 33.49 7.98
C LYS A 227 10.71 32.52 9.16
N THR A 228 9.63 32.47 9.93
CA THR A 228 9.37 31.47 10.97
C THR A 228 8.96 30.13 10.36
N SER A 229 9.18 29.03 11.07
CA SER A 229 8.61 27.73 10.74
C SER A 229 7.15 27.61 11.22
N PHE A 230 6.32 26.88 10.48
CA PHE A 230 4.90 26.66 10.81
C PHE A 230 4.62 25.18 11.07
N ASN A 231 3.78 24.87 12.05
CA ASN A 231 3.06 23.61 12.09
C ASN A 231 1.60 23.89 11.71
N ILE A 232 1.09 23.07 10.79
CA ILE A 232 -0.30 23.07 10.34
C ILE A 232 -0.88 21.73 10.74
N ARG A 233 -2.10 21.73 11.27
CA ARG A 233 -2.88 20.55 11.60
C ARG A 233 -4.26 20.70 10.97
N THR A 234 -4.67 19.75 10.13
CA THR A 234 -5.91 19.89 9.32
C THR A 234 -7.17 19.59 10.12
N ASP A 235 -7.09 18.72 11.13
CA ASP A 235 -8.23 18.29 11.94
C ASP A 235 -8.51 19.14 13.20
N SER A 236 -7.73 20.21 13.46
CA SER A 236 -7.80 21.00 14.71
C SER A 236 -9.18 21.60 15.03
N PHE A 237 -9.95 21.97 13.99
CA PHE A 237 -11.29 22.55 14.14
C PHE A 237 -12.36 21.87 13.26
N VAL A 238 -11.96 20.97 12.36
CA VAL A 238 -12.85 20.14 11.53
C VAL A 238 -12.43 18.68 11.72
N PRO A 239 -13.15 17.89 12.54
CA PRO A 239 -12.77 16.50 12.83
C PRO A 239 -12.55 15.67 11.56
N SER A 240 -11.55 14.78 11.60
CA SER A 240 -11.18 13.87 10.51
C SER A 240 -10.79 14.51 9.17
N GLN A 241 -10.64 15.84 9.07
CA GLN A 241 -10.12 16.49 7.87
C GLN A 241 -8.61 16.20 7.72
N ASP A 242 -8.24 15.37 6.74
CA ASP A 242 -6.85 15.06 6.37
C ASP A 242 -6.41 15.76 5.06
N ILE A 243 -5.12 15.65 4.73
CA ILE A 243 -4.60 15.85 3.37
C ILE A 243 -3.74 14.65 2.95
N MET A 244 -4.28 13.84 2.03
CA MET A 244 -3.61 12.68 1.42
C MET A 244 -3.12 11.64 2.45
N GLY A 245 -3.93 11.37 3.47
CA GLY A 245 -3.62 10.42 4.55
C GLY A 245 -2.80 11.00 5.71
N TYR A 246 -2.67 12.32 5.80
CA TYR A 246 -1.90 13.01 6.84
C TYR A 246 -2.68 14.15 7.50
N ASP A 247 -2.61 14.24 8.83
CA ASP A 247 -3.27 15.28 9.62
C ASP A 247 -2.33 16.44 10.06
N HIS A 248 -1.01 16.20 10.14
CA HIS A 248 -0.01 17.16 10.65
C HIS A 248 1.15 17.42 9.66
N LEU A 249 1.32 18.68 9.24
CA LEU A 249 2.44 19.16 8.42
C LEU A 249 3.41 20.02 9.24
N ASN A 250 4.71 19.92 8.94
CA ASN A 250 5.74 20.80 9.52
C ASN A 250 6.49 21.54 8.40
N LEU A 251 6.22 22.83 8.24
CA LEU A 251 6.91 23.68 7.27
C LEU A 251 8.13 24.34 7.95
N ASN A 252 9.31 23.76 7.73
CA ASN A 252 10.60 24.23 8.23
C ASN A 252 11.22 25.33 7.35
N ASN A 253 11.70 26.39 8.00
CA ASN A 253 12.20 27.62 7.37
C ASN A 253 13.62 27.56 6.81
N GLY A 254 14.32 26.43 6.90
CA GLY A 254 15.72 26.29 6.47
C GLY A 254 16.74 27.00 7.37
N PHE A 255 16.43 27.27 8.64
CA PHE A 255 17.38 27.89 9.57
C PHE A 255 18.67 27.07 9.70
N HIS A 256 19.81 27.77 9.61
CA HIS A 256 21.17 27.25 9.51
C HIS A 256 21.51 26.42 8.25
N ASP A 257 20.60 26.29 7.27
CA ASP A 257 20.89 25.69 5.96
C ASP A 257 20.67 26.67 4.78
N PRO A 258 21.74 27.28 4.25
CA PRO A 258 21.67 28.14 3.06
C PRO A 258 21.17 27.45 1.79
N THR A 259 21.11 26.12 1.75
CA THR A 259 20.69 25.34 0.56
C THR A 259 19.28 24.77 0.67
N PHE A 260 18.70 24.71 1.86
CA PHE A 260 17.53 23.88 2.22
C PHE A 260 17.69 22.35 2.01
N LEU A 261 18.82 21.85 1.49
CA LEU A 261 19.00 20.45 1.12
C LEU A 261 19.46 19.53 2.27
N ARG A 262 19.92 20.06 3.41
CA ARG A 262 20.60 19.26 4.46
C ARG A 262 19.66 18.35 5.23
N GLU A 263 18.55 18.91 5.71
CA GLU A 263 17.52 18.16 6.40
C GLU A 263 16.90 17.12 5.44
N PHE A 264 16.47 17.59 4.26
CA PHE A 264 15.94 16.77 3.17
C PHE A 264 16.85 15.58 2.79
N THR A 265 18.13 15.83 2.51
CA THR A 265 19.08 14.78 2.11
C THR A 265 19.33 13.80 3.26
N THR A 266 19.35 14.26 4.51
CA THR A 266 19.60 13.38 5.67
C THR A 266 18.42 12.48 5.98
N TYR A 267 17.18 12.97 5.85
CA TYR A 267 16.00 12.09 5.90
C TYR A 267 15.96 11.12 4.70
N TYR A 268 16.20 11.61 3.47
CA TYR A 268 16.25 10.75 2.27
C TYR A 268 17.24 9.59 2.42
N VAL A 269 18.46 9.89 2.91
CA VAL A 269 19.48 8.86 3.19
C VAL A 269 19.02 7.94 4.32
N MET A 270 18.51 8.45 5.43
CA MET A 270 18.04 7.61 6.53
C MET A 270 16.94 6.64 6.08
N ARG A 271 15.97 7.08 5.25
CA ARG A 271 14.87 6.23 4.74
C ARG A 271 15.34 5.03 3.89
N GLN A 272 16.61 4.97 3.47
CA GLN A 272 17.21 3.79 2.82
C GLN A 272 17.72 2.73 3.82
N TYR A 273 17.87 3.08 5.10
CA TYR A 273 18.52 2.26 6.13
C TYR A 273 17.71 2.13 7.43
N GLY A 274 16.63 2.88 7.59
CA GLY A 274 15.67 2.72 8.67
C GLY A 274 14.60 3.80 8.68
N PRO A 275 13.72 3.80 9.69
CA PRO A 275 12.66 4.79 9.81
C PRO A 275 13.19 6.23 9.83
N ALA A 276 12.54 7.10 9.06
CA ALA A 276 12.74 8.55 9.08
C ALA A 276 11.55 9.28 8.43
N PRO A 277 11.19 10.49 8.91
CA PRO A 277 10.16 11.33 8.30
C PRO A 277 10.25 11.42 6.78
N GLY A 278 9.11 11.36 6.10
CA GLY A 278 8.96 11.87 4.75
C GLY A 278 9.36 13.35 4.71
N CYS A 279 9.99 13.79 3.61
CA CYS A 279 10.50 15.14 3.51
C CYS A 279 10.57 15.58 2.05
N ASN A 280 9.93 16.70 1.71
CA ASN A 280 10.03 17.33 0.40
C ASN A 280 10.03 18.86 0.53
N PHE A 281 9.79 19.57 -0.57
CA PHE A 281 9.75 21.02 -0.62
C PHE A 281 8.36 21.50 -1.02
N VAL A 282 7.94 22.64 -0.49
CA VAL A 282 6.72 23.35 -0.91
C VAL A 282 7.00 24.84 -1.07
N THR A 283 6.24 25.50 -1.94
CA THR A 283 6.14 26.96 -1.92
C THR A 283 4.98 27.38 -1.01
N LEU A 284 5.19 28.43 -0.21
CA LEU A 284 4.18 28.95 0.70
C LEU A 284 3.69 30.34 0.25
N TYR A 285 2.37 30.52 0.26
CA TYR A 285 1.71 31.82 0.22
C TYR A 285 0.92 32.03 1.51
N ILE A 286 0.94 33.25 2.06
CA ILE A 286 0.10 33.62 3.20
C ILE A 286 -0.66 34.91 2.86
N ASN A 287 -1.99 34.87 2.92
CA ASN A 287 -2.88 35.98 2.55
C ASN A 287 -2.56 36.56 1.15
N ASN A 288 -2.27 35.68 0.19
CA ASN A 288 -1.79 35.97 -1.17
C ASN A 288 -0.44 36.70 -1.29
N GLU A 289 0.27 36.96 -0.18
CA GLU A 289 1.69 37.32 -0.22
C GLU A 289 2.54 36.06 -0.45
N TYR A 290 3.64 36.17 -1.20
CA TYR A 290 4.56 35.07 -1.45
C TYR A 290 5.64 34.95 -0.36
N TRP A 291 5.71 33.78 0.29
CA TRP A 291 6.57 33.50 1.45
C TRP A 291 7.73 32.54 1.14
N GLY A 292 7.86 32.10 -0.11
CA GLY A 292 9.02 31.33 -0.57
C GLY A 292 8.99 29.84 -0.24
N VAL A 293 10.16 29.21 -0.39
CA VAL A 293 10.35 27.77 -0.21
C VAL A 293 10.37 27.39 1.27
N TYR A 294 9.72 26.29 1.61
CA TYR A 294 9.76 25.65 2.92
C TYR A 294 10.09 24.15 2.75
N ILE A 295 10.83 23.60 3.72
CA ILE A 295 11.07 22.16 3.83
C ILE A 295 9.83 21.58 4.52
N ASN A 296 9.06 20.73 3.84
CA ASN A 296 7.89 20.08 4.41
C ASN A 296 8.29 18.72 4.99
N VAL A 297 8.19 18.58 6.31
CA VAL A 297 8.67 17.41 7.08
C VAL A 297 7.50 16.69 7.74
N GLN A 298 7.40 15.39 7.52
CA GLN A 298 6.38 14.54 8.12
C GLN A 298 6.45 14.58 9.65
N GLN A 299 5.30 14.74 10.31
CA GLN A 299 5.21 14.64 11.76
C GLN A 299 5.35 13.18 12.22
N PRO A 300 6.18 12.86 13.23
CA PRO A 300 6.19 11.55 13.89
C PRO A 300 4.93 11.32 14.74
N ASN A 301 3.79 11.12 14.08
CA ASN A 301 2.47 10.76 14.62
C ASN A 301 2.20 9.24 14.42
N LYS A 302 0.92 8.82 14.43
CA LYS A 302 0.52 7.43 14.14
C LYS A 302 0.73 7.07 12.66
N ASP A 303 0.47 7.98 11.72
CA ASP A 303 0.59 7.77 10.27
C ASP A 303 2.04 7.48 9.90
N PHE A 304 2.99 8.26 10.46
CA PHE A 304 4.42 7.96 10.34
C PHE A 304 4.74 6.53 10.79
N VAL A 305 4.24 6.09 11.95
CA VAL A 305 4.54 4.74 12.46
C VAL A 305 3.90 3.65 11.60
N ARG A 306 2.70 3.88 11.05
CA ARG A 306 2.01 2.97 10.11
C ARG A 306 2.86 2.68 8.85
N GLN A 307 3.75 3.59 8.44
CA GLN A 307 4.67 3.37 7.30
C GLN A 307 5.83 2.39 7.59
N TRP A 308 6.14 2.09 8.86
CA TRP A 308 7.37 1.37 9.24
C TRP A 308 7.17 0.17 10.18
N TRP A 309 6.03 0.07 10.86
CA TRP A 309 5.71 -1.03 11.78
C TRP A 309 4.30 -1.57 11.54
N ARG A 310 4.08 -2.85 11.91
CA ARG A 310 2.83 -3.60 11.71
C ARG A 310 1.70 -3.20 12.67
N SER A 311 2.02 -2.41 13.68
CA SER A 311 1.09 -1.68 14.53
C SER A 311 1.60 -0.25 14.70
N ASN A 312 0.69 0.70 14.91
CA ASN A 312 1.00 2.09 15.26
C ASN A 312 0.61 2.48 16.70
N ASP A 313 0.19 1.52 17.51
CA ASP A 313 -0.27 1.72 18.90
C ASP A 313 0.85 1.68 19.95
N GLY A 314 2.08 1.39 19.56
CA GLY A 314 3.24 1.42 20.46
C GLY A 314 3.55 2.80 21.06
N ASN A 315 4.22 2.80 22.22
CA ASN A 315 4.58 4.04 22.92
C ASN A 315 5.62 4.86 22.15
N ARG A 316 5.54 6.20 22.28
CA ARG A 316 6.36 7.16 21.51
C ARG A 316 6.93 8.24 22.42
N TYR A 317 8.26 8.43 22.38
CA TYR A 317 8.97 9.44 23.17
C TYR A 317 9.95 10.23 22.29
N ARG A 318 9.89 11.57 22.31
CA ARG A 318 10.93 12.43 21.69
C ARG A 318 12.06 12.68 22.69
N GLY A 319 13.30 12.58 22.25
CA GLY A 319 14.51 12.98 22.98
C GLY A 319 14.62 14.50 23.16
N PHE A 320 13.71 15.09 23.93
CA PHE A 320 13.63 16.52 24.25
C PHE A 320 13.12 16.71 25.69
N PRO A 321 13.86 17.42 26.58
CA PRO A 321 13.51 17.56 27.98
C PRO A 321 12.29 18.47 28.16
N THR A 322 11.30 17.94 28.89
CA THR A 322 10.11 18.70 29.30
C THR A 322 10.41 19.61 30.49
N THR A 323 11.42 19.28 31.30
CA THR A 323 11.89 20.10 32.43
C THR A 323 13.40 19.99 32.62
N GLY A 324 14.06 21.12 32.92
CA GLY A 324 15.52 21.20 33.06
C GLY A 324 16.27 21.22 31.72
N ASN A 325 17.60 21.20 31.79
CA ASN A 325 18.47 21.41 30.62
C ASN A 325 18.95 20.08 30.02
N PHE A 326 19.49 20.14 28.80
CA PHE A 326 20.19 19.06 28.08
C PHE A 326 21.54 18.68 28.73
N GLN A 327 21.53 18.25 29.99
CA GLN A 327 22.74 17.80 30.69
C GLN A 327 23.10 16.37 30.29
N ASN A 328 24.39 16.14 30.06
CA ASN A 328 25.09 14.85 30.08
C ASN A 328 24.32 13.64 29.51
N GLY A 329 23.76 13.78 28.30
CA GLY A 329 23.05 12.68 27.64
C GLY A 329 21.79 12.18 28.34
N ARG A 330 21.09 13.01 29.13
CA ARG A 330 19.85 12.63 29.83
C ARG A 330 18.76 12.04 28.91
N THR A 331 18.76 12.43 27.64
CA THR A 331 17.91 11.93 26.54
C THR A 331 18.55 10.81 25.71
N ALA A 332 19.74 10.33 26.07
CA ALA A 332 20.55 9.37 25.32
C ALA A 332 20.50 7.95 25.93
N LEU A 333 19.32 7.50 26.36
CA LEU A 333 19.07 6.19 27.01
C LEU A 333 19.87 5.97 28.32
N THR A 334 20.24 7.03 29.02
CA THR A 334 20.88 6.96 30.35
C THR A 334 19.91 6.52 31.45
N TRP A 335 20.39 5.74 32.42
CA TRP A 335 19.62 5.36 33.61
C TRP A 335 19.44 6.55 34.58
N LEU A 336 18.19 6.94 34.81
CA LEU A 336 17.79 8.07 35.68
C LEU A 336 17.14 7.61 37.00
N GLY A 337 17.41 6.36 37.41
CA GLY A 337 16.81 5.72 38.58
C GLY A 337 15.43 5.09 38.32
N ASN A 338 14.88 4.45 39.37
CA ASN A 338 13.66 3.65 39.29
C ASN A 338 12.38 4.48 39.51
N ASN A 339 12.20 5.53 38.70
CA ASN A 339 11.00 6.38 38.71
C ASN A 339 10.66 6.80 37.26
N PRO A 340 9.53 6.36 36.68
CA PRO A 340 9.11 6.76 35.32
C PRO A 340 9.05 8.27 35.11
N ALA A 341 8.69 9.04 36.14
CA ALA A 341 8.64 10.50 36.08
C ALA A 341 10.02 11.14 35.80
N SER A 342 11.14 10.49 36.15
CA SER A 342 12.49 10.97 35.78
C SER A 342 12.69 10.99 34.26
N TYR A 343 12.07 10.04 33.55
CA TYR A 343 12.13 9.87 32.10
C TYR A 343 11.09 10.74 31.41
N LEU A 344 9.87 10.85 31.92
CA LEU A 344 8.89 11.83 31.41
C LEU A 344 9.35 13.30 31.61
N ALA A 345 10.22 13.55 32.58
CA ALA A 345 10.90 14.83 32.77
C ALA A 345 12.08 15.04 31.79
N ALA A 346 12.56 13.98 31.12
CA ALA A 346 13.71 13.97 30.21
C ALA A 346 13.32 13.86 28.73
N TYR A 347 12.23 13.16 28.42
CA TYR A 347 11.70 12.94 27.08
C TYR A 347 10.27 13.46 27.01
N GLN A 348 9.89 14.08 25.89
CA GLN A 348 8.49 14.40 25.64
C GLN A 348 7.77 13.14 25.17
N ALA A 349 6.98 12.53 26.06
CA ALA A 349 6.03 11.50 25.67
C ALA A 349 5.01 12.07 24.66
N LYS A 350 4.76 11.30 23.61
CA LYS A 350 3.60 11.41 22.71
C LYS A 350 2.58 10.31 23.03
N GLN A 351 3.04 9.17 23.51
CA GLN A 351 2.24 8.07 24.04
C GLN A 351 3.10 7.26 25.03
N GLY A 352 2.51 6.79 26.13
CA GLY A 352 3.19 5.98 27.15
C GLY A 352 3.46 6.70 28.48
N ASP A 353 3.62 5.91 29.55
CA ASP A 353 3.81 6.38 30.94
C ASP A 353 5.30 6.49 31.35
N GLY A 354 6.22 6.12 30.46
CA GLY A 354 7.67 6.08 30.71
C GLY A 354 8.16 4.84 31.46
N THR A 355 7.30 3.87 31.83
CA THR A 355 7.71 2.65 32.55
C THR A 355 8.52 1.73 31.65
N ASP A 356 8.13 1.56 30.39
CA ASP A 356 8.88 0.80 29.39
C ASP A 356 10.23 1.45 29.06
N LEU A 357 10.26 2.77 28.87
CA LEU A 357 11.48 3.54 28.63
C LEU A 357 12.45 3.46 29.82
N MET A 358 11.93 3.52 31.05
CA MET A 358 12.69 3.25 32.27
C MET A 358 13.29 1.84 32.26
N LEU A 359 12.53 0.82 31.89
CA LEU A 359 13.01 -0.57 31.80
C LEU A 359 14.08 -0.74 30.71
N CYS A 360 13.91 -0.13 29.54
CA CYS A 360 14.92 -0.11 28.48
C CYS A 360 16.23 0.52 28.98
N CYS A 361 16.15 1.68 29.65
CA CYS A 361 17.31 2.35 30.23
C CYS A 361 17.94 1.50 31.35
N ASN A 362 17.14 0.82 32.18
CA ASN A 362 17.65 -0.07 33.22
C ASN A 362 18.44 -1.24 32.63
N LEU A 363 17.85 -1.96 31.68
CA LEU A 363 18.44 -3.16 31.08
C LEU A 363 19.68 -2.84 30.24
N LEU A 364 19.73 -1.68 29.58
CA LEU A 364 20.90 -1.21 28.87
C LEU A 364 22.07 -0.85 29.80
N ASN A 365 21.81 -0.15 30.91
CA ASN A 365 22.87 0.44 31.75
C ASN A 365 23.31 -0.48 32.90
N ASN A 366 22.43 -1.33 33.43
CA ASN A 366 22.65 -2.06 34.69
C ASN A 366 22.70 -3.60 34.52
N THR A 367 22.34 -4.16 33.37
CA THR A 367 22.53 -5.60 33.11
C THR A 367 24.01 -5.93 33.02
N ALA A 368 24.46 -6.97 33.74
CA ALA A 368 25.83 -7.45 33.66
C ALA A 368 26.21 -7.85 32.22
N SER A 369 27.41 -7.47 31.75
CA SER A 369 27.82 -7.64 30.35
C SER A 369 27.69 -9.08 29.85
N GLY A 370 28.00 -10.08 30.69
CA GLY A 370 27.82 -11.51 30.38
C GLY A 370 26.37 -11.98 30.20
N GLN A 371 25.38 -11.11 30.34
CA GLN A 371 23.95 -11.35 30.08
C GLN A 371 23.35 -10.33 29.09
N LEU A 372 23.99 -9.18 28.89
CA LEU A 372 23.45 -8.06 28.12
C LEU A 372 23.12 -8.42 26.66
N GLN A 373 23.90 -9.30 26.02
CA GLN A 373 23.61 -9.77 24.65
C GLN A 373 22.37 -10.66 24.53
N ALA A 374 21.92 -11.29 25.61
CA ALA A 374 20.68 -12.08 25.63
C ALA A 374 19.45 -11.26 26.05
N VAL A 375 19.65 -10.22 26.87
CA VAL A 375 18.55 -9.44 27.48
C VAL A 375 18.24 -8.15 26.72
N LEU A 376 19.23 -7.39 26.25
CA LEU A 376 18.96 -6.11 25.58
C LEU A 376 18.13 -6.25 24.28
N PRO A 377 18.33 -7.27 23.42
CA PRO A 377 17.50 -7.44 22.24
C PRO A 377 16.01 -7.67 22.51
N THR A 378 15.61 -8.10 23.72
CA THR A 378 14.19 -8.28 24.07
C THR A 378 13.48 -6.96 24.42
N ILE A 379 14.16 -5.81 24.35
CA ILE A 379 13.58 -4.49 24.60
C ILE A 379 14.15 -3.38 23.70
N PHE A 380 15.18 -3.63 22.89
CA PHE A 380 15.83 -2.60 22.06
C PHE A 380 16.46 -3.19 20.79
N SER A 381 16.11 -2.67 19.62
CA SER A 381 16.77 -3.07 18.35
C SER A 381 18.15 -2.41 18.24
N VAL A 382 19.15 -3.13 18.76
CA VAL A 382 20.58 -2.78 18.67
C VAL A 382 21.01 -2.60 17.20
N ASP A 383 20.46 -3.40 16.29
CA ASP A 383 20.77 -3.38 14.87
C ASP A 383 20.26 -2.12 14.16
N GLN A 384 19.02 -1.70 14.44
CA GLN A 384 18.52 -0.40 13.96
C GLN A 384 19.29 0.77 14.57
N PHE A 385 19.62 0.71 15.86
CA PHE A 385 20.45 1.74 16.49
C PHE A 385 21.80 1.89 15.77
N TYR A 386 22.41 0.80 15.32
CA TYR A 386 23.66 0.86 14.55
C TYR A 386 23.49 1.45 13.15
N ARG A 387 22.39 1.19 12.43
CA ARG A 387 22.10 1.87 11.16
C ARG A 387 21.86 3.37 11.36
N TYR A 388 21.01 3.74 12.32
CA TYR A 388 20.79 5.14 12.72
C TYR A 388 22.11 5.84 13.08
N ALA A 389 22.92 5.25 13.96
CA ALA A 389 24.17 5.82 14.41
C ALA A 389 25.22 5.93 13.29
N ALA A 390 25.24 4.99 12.35
CA ALA A 390 26.08 5.06 11.16
C ALA A 390 25.63 6.20 10.23
N VAL A 391 24.33 6.33 9.91
CA VAL A 391 23.82 7.44 9.09
C VAL A 391 24.12 8.79 9.74
N MET A 392 23.81 8.98 11.03
CA MET A 392 24.08 10.23 11.75
C MET A 392 25.58 10.59 11.75
N ASN A 393 26.48 9.61 11.88
CA ASN A 393 27.92 9.86 11.82
C ASN A 393 28.40 10.15 10.38
N ILE A 394 27.92 9.40 9.39
CA ILE A 394 28.31 9.57 7.97
C ILE A 394 27.86 10.93 7.44
N MET A 395 26.60 11.31 7.69
CA MET A 395 25.99 12.60 7.31
C MET A 395 26.44 13.78 8.19
N LEU A 396 27.32 13.53 9.17
CA LEU A 396 27.88 14.52 10.09
C LEU A 396 26.82 15.30 10.89
N GLN A 397 25.73 14.63 11.31
CA GLN A 397 24.67 15.25 12.12
C GLN A 397 25.11 15.40 13.58
N VAL A 398 25.64 16.59 13.89
CA VAL A 398 26.19 16.98 15.19
C VAL A 398 25.15 17.07 16.30
N ASP A 399 23.86 17.11 15.96
CA ASP A 399 22.78 17.30 16.94
C ASP A 399 21.95 16.03 17.23
N SER A 400 22.45 14.88 16.78
CA SER A 400 21.87 13.57 17.07
C SER A 400 22.16 13.06 18.49
N TYR A 401 21.63 11.86 18.80
CA TYR A 401 22.08 11.02 19.92
C TYR A 401 23.60 11.01 20.11
N LEU A 402 24.38 11.00 19.02
CA LEU A 402 25.83 10.79 19.07
C LEU A 402 26.55 11.88 19.85
N GLN A 403 26.29 13.15 19.52
CA GLN A 403 27.08 14.28 19.99
C GLN A 403 26.33 15.12 21.03
N SER A 404 25.17 15.71 20.72
CA SER A 404 24.38 16.46 21.71
C SER A 404 23.56 15.54 22.62
N GLY A 405 23.08 14.41 22.10
CA GLY A 405 22.28 13.42 22.84
C GLY A 405 20.78 13.65 22.72
N LYS A 406 20.32 14.52 21.82
CA LYS A 406 18.90 14.87 21.62
C LYS A 406 18.42 14.52 20.22
N ASP A 407 17.28 15.08 19.83
CA ASP A 407 16.71 15.11 18.47
C ASP A 407 16.72 13.78 17.71
N HIS A 408 16.07 12.85 18.39
CA HIS A 408 15.60 11.57 17.90
C HIS A 408 14.25 11.26 18.55
N TYR A 409 13.57 10.26 18.03
CA TYR A 409 12.44 9.61 18.67
C TYR A 409 12.79 8.17 19.03
N LEU A 410 12.04 7.67 20.02
CA LEU A 410 11.96 6.26 20.41
C LEU A 410 10.53 5.81 20.18
N TYR A 411 10.34 4.73 19.42
CA TYR A 411 9.08 3.99 19.31
C TYR A 411 9.25 2.62 19.94
N HIS A 412 8.32 2.21 20.81
CA HIS A 412 8.27 0.86 21.35
C HIS A 412 7.29 0.04 20.50
N ASP A 413 7.80 -0.79 19.61
CA ASP A 413 6.97 -1.70 18.81
C ASP A 413 6.35 -2.77 19.71
N GLU A 414 5.02 -2.86 19.71
CA GLU A 414 4.27 -3.86 20.48
C GLU A 414 4.27 -5.24 19.83
N VAL A 415 4.57 -5.35 18.53
CA VAL A 415 4.58 -6.64 17.80
C VAL A 415 5.82 -7.45 18.17
N TYR A 416 6.99 -6.80 18.27
CA TYR A 416 8.25 -7.45 18.66
C TYR A 416 8.78 -7.06 20.04
N GLY A 417 8.11 -6.12 20.75
CA GLY A 417 8.49 -5.68 22.10
C GLY A 417 9.78 -4.87 22.17
N GLN A 418 10.18 -4.22 21.06
CA GLN A 418 11.47 -3.55 20.93
C GLN A 418 11.35 -2.03 20.84
N PHE A 419 12.22 -1.31 21.53
CA PHE A 419 12.48 0.09 21.24
C PHE A 419 13.32 0.26 19.96
N HIS A 420 12.83 1.13 19.09
CA HIS A 420 13.43 1.52 17.83
C HIS A 420 13.76 3.03 17.86
N MET A 421 14.99 3.40 17.47
CA MET A 421 15.45 4.80 17.44
C MET A 421 15.48 5.34 16.01
N PHE A 422 15.02 6.57 15.80
CA PHE A 422 15.01 7.25 14.51
C PHE A 422 15.21 8.78 14.64
N PRO A 423 15.72 9.49 13.61
CA PRO A 423 16.09 10.90 13.73
C PRO A 423 14.91 11.87 13.64
N PHE A 424 15.13 13.09 14.14
CA PHE A 424 14.30 14.27 13.91
C PHE A 424 15.18 15.54 13.95
N ASP A 425 14.68 16.70 13.50
CA ASP A 425 15.43 17.98 13.43
C ASP A 425 16.87 17.80 12.87
N VAL A 426 17.00 17.30 11.63
CA VAL A 426 18.30 16.97 11.02
C VAL A 426 18.89 18.08 10.13
N ASN A 427 18.56 19.34 10.41
CA ASN A 427 19.11 20.52 9.73
C ASN A 427 20.59 20.79 10.06
N GLU A 428 21.09 20.37 11.23
CA GLU A 428 22.49 20.50 11.65
C GLU A 428 23.46 19.51 10.94
N SER A 429 22.97 18.72 9.98
CA SER A 429 23.73 17.76 9.17
C SER A 429 24.57 18.43 8.07
N LEU A 430 25.58 17.72 7.55
CA LEU A 430 26.36 18.14 6.37
C LEU A 430 26.94 19.57 6.47
N GLY A 431 27.53 19.94 7.62
CA GLY A 431 28.37 21.14 7.71
C GLY A 431 27.65 22.47 7.93
N SER A 432 26.39 22.46 8.38
CA SER A 432 25.63 23.66 8.78
C SER A 432 26.12 24.23 10.11
N GLU A 433 26.11 23.44 11.19
CA GLU A 433 26.63 23.82 12.53
C GLU A 433 27.95 23.10 12.86
N GLY A 434 28.80 22.95 11.84
CA GLY A 434 30.07 22.25 11.93
C GLY A 434 29.96 20.77 11.60
N GLY A 435 30.77 19.93 12.25
CA GLY A 435 31.06 18.57 11.82
C GLY A 435 32.29 18.52 10.90
N ASN A 436 33.13 17.51 11.11
CA ASN A 436 34.41 17.36 10.41
C ASN A 436 34.35 16.15 9.46
N ALA A 437 34.78 16.32 8.21
CA ALA A 437 34.85 15.23 7.24
C ALA A 437 35.67 14.01 7.73
N THR A 438 36.66 14.23 8.60
CA THR A 438 37.48 13.17 9.21
C THR A 438 37.00 12.71 10.60
N THR A 439 35.77 13.07 11.02
CA THR A 439 35.14 12.51 12.24
C THR A 439 35.09 10.98 12.14
N ASN A 440 35.78 10.29 13.03
CA ASN A 440 35.88 8.84 12.99
C ASN A 440 34.54 8.18 13.43
N MET A 441 34.24 6.98 12.91
CA MET A 441 33.08 6.20 13.34
C MET A 441 33.11 5.87 14.84
N TRP A 442 34.30 5.76 15.44
CA TRP A 442 34.51 5.48 16.86
C TRP A 442 34.48 6.74 17.76
N GLN A 443 34.24 7.95 17.21
CA GLN A 443 34.43 9.23 17.93
C GLN A 443 33.64 9.37 19.24
N TYR A 444 32.45 8.77 19.33
CA TYR A 444 31.56 8.90 20.51
C TYR A 444 31.36 7.57 21.25
N THR A 445 32.02 6.48 20.81
CA THR A 445 31.69 5.12 21.27
C THR A 445 32.26 4.78 22.65
N THR A 446 33.08 5.67 23.22
CA THR A 446 33.65 5.59 24.57
C THR A 446 33.06 6.62 25.55
N ASN A 447 32.11 7.45 25.10
CA ASN A 447 31.48 8.47 25.95
C ASN A 447 30.50 7.82 26.94
N PRO A 448 30.67 7.95 28.28
CA PRO A 448 29.77 7.35 29.27
C PRO A 448 28.32 7.84 29.13
N ASP A 449 28.10 9.06 28.64
CA ASP A 449 26.78 9.63 28.38
C ASP A 449 26.10 9.00 27.14
N ARG A 450 26.72 8.01 26.49
CA ARG A 450 26.22 7.30 25.29
C ARG A 450 26.12 5.79 25.54
N PRO A 451 25.30 5.33 26.51
CA PRO A 451 25.22 3.92 26.92
C PRO A 451 24.88 2.96 25.78
N ALA A 452 24.07 3.38 24.80
CA ALA A 452 23.75 2.54 23.64
C ALA A 452 24.97 2.21 22.77
N PHE A 453 26.05 3.00 22.85
CA PHE A 453 27.36 2.63 22.34
C PHE A 453 28.24 1.93 23.39
N THR A 454 28.50 2.55 24.54
CA THR A 454 29.52 2.06 25.49
C THR A 454 29.19 0.68 26.05
N GLN A 455 27.92 0.36 26.25
CA GLN A 455 27.47 -0.94 26.75
C GLN A 455 27.38 -1.99 25.64
N THR A 456 27.26 -1.61 24.36
CA THR A 456 27.06 -2.56 23.26
C THR A 456 28.35 -2.83 22.47
N LEU A 457 29.15 -1.80 22.17
CA LEU A 457 30.38 -1.93 21.39
C LEU A 457 31.56 -2.52 22.19
N GLN A 458 31.35 -2.95 23.44
CA GLN A 458 32.30 -3.82 24.14
C GLN A 458 32.39 -5.22 23.46
N PHE A 459 31.29 -5.74 22.90
CA PHE A 459 31.27 -7.07 22.30
C PHE A 459 31.81 -7.07 20.86
N PRO A 460 32.72 -8.00 20.48
CA PRO A 460 33.25 -8.05 19.11
C PRO A 460 32.19 -8.29 18.03
N SER A 461 31.22 -9.18 18.26
CA SER A 461 30.16 -9.47 17.28
C SER A 461 29.31 -8.25 16.95
N TRP A 462 28.92 -7.49 17.99
CA TRP A 462 28.17 -6.25 17.82
C TRP A 462 29.00 -5.12 17.20
N ARG A 463 30.32 -5.01 17.50
CA ARG A 463 31.22 -4.11 16.75
C ARG A 463 31.29 -4.44 15.26
N ASN A 464 31.45 -5.71 14.91
CA ASN A 464 31.55 -6.13 13.52
C ASN A 464 30.26 -5.87 12.73
N ARG A 465 29.11 -5.94 13.40
CA ARG A 465 27.78 -5.57 12.88
C ARG A 465 27.61 -4.07 12.67
N TYR A 466 28.07 -3.22 13.61
CA TYR A 466 28.15 -1.77 13.40
C TYR A 466 29.06 -1.42 12.21
N ILE A 467 30.24 -2.07 12.08
CA ILE A 467 31.15 -1.88 10.95
C ILE A 467 30.49 -2.26 9.61
N ALA A 468 29.78 -3.39 9.54
CA ALA A 468 29.11 -3.83 8.32
C ALA A 468 28.00 -2.87 7.87
N HIS A 469 27.16 -2.39 8.79
CA HIS A 469 26.17 -1.33 8.49
C HIS A 469 26.84 -0.04 8.02
N TYR A 470 27.88 0.40 8.73
CA TYR A 470 28.63 1.61 8.39
C TYR A 470 29.26 1.50 6.99
N ARG A 471 29.87 0.36 6.65
CA ARG A 471 30.41 0.08 5.32
C ARG A 471 29.32 0.13 4.25
N ASN A 472 28.20 -0.58 4.46
CA ASN A 472 27.10 -0.62 3.49
C ASN A 472 26.53 0.77 3.18
N ILE A 473 26.42 1.65 4.18
CA ILE A 473 25.96 3.04 4.01
C ILE A 473 27.04 3.88 3.30
N ALA A 474 28.30 3.79 3.74
CA ALA A 474 29.40 4.55 3.16
C ALA A 474 29.63 4.23 1.68
N GLU A 475 29.67 2.95 1.32
CA GLU A 475 29.85 2.47 -0.06
C GLU A 475 28.67 2.82 -0.98
N SER A 476 27.44 2.66 -0.49
CA SER A 476 26.25 2.73 -1.36
C SER A 476 25.64 4.14 -1.43
N THR A 477 26.02 5.05 -0.52
CA THR A 477 25.46 6.41 -0.44
C THR A 477 26.51 7.52 -0.43
N MET A 478 27.57 7.43 0.37
CA MET A 478 28.43 8.60 0.66
C MET A 478 29.53 8.85 -0.39
N SER A 479 29.09 8.96 -1.65
CA SER A 479 29.91 9.38 -2.79
C SER A 479 29.32 10.60 -3.48
N TRP A 480 30.15 11.53 -3.93
CA TRP A 480 29.70 12.63 -4.79
C TRP A 480 29.14 12.14 -6.14
N SER A 481 29.52 10.94 -6.60
CA SER A 481 28.92 10.34 -7.80
C SER A 481 27.44 9.97 -7.63
N VAL A 482 27.01 9.71 -6.39
CA VAL A 482 25.63 9.36 -6.03
C VAL A 482 24.85 10.60 -5.56
N LEU A 483 25.38 11.34 -4.59
CA LEU A 483 24.70 12.49 -3.99
C LEU A 483 24.79 13.76 -4.85
N GLY A 484 25.81 13.92 -5.70
CA GLY A 484 25.99 15.11 -6.53
C GLY A 484 24.83 15.35 -7.52
N PRO A 485 24.44 14.34 -8.34
CA PRO A 485 23.27 14.45 -9.22
C PRO A 485 21.97 14.73 -8.45
N PHE A 486 21.74 13.99 -7.35
CA PHE A 486 20.58 14.17 -6.46
C PHE A 486 20.49 15.61 -5.93
N LEU A 487 21.54 16.11 -5.29
CA LEU A 487 21.59 17.47 -4.76
C LEU A 487 21.40 18.51 -5.86
N THR A 488 21.97 18.29 -7.05
CA THR A 488 21.84 19.21 -8.20
C THR A 488 20.39 19.27 -8.71
N GLN A 489 19.67 18.14 -8.75
CA GLN A 489 18.26 18.08 -9.13
C GLN A 489 17.40 18.96 -8.21
N TYR A 490 17.46 18.72 -6.89
CA TYR A 490 16.61 19.45 -5.94
C TYR A 490 17.04 20.90 -5.73
N HIS A 491 18.35 21.20 -5.83
CA HIS A 491 18.84 22.58 -5.92
C HIS A 491 18.20 23.34 -7.09
N THR A 492 18.23 22.73 -8.28
CA THR A 492 17.64 23.30 -9.50
C THR A 492 16.13 23.49 -9.38
N MET A 493 15.44 22.52 -8.77
CA MET A 493 13.98 22.53 -8.58
C MET A 493 13.51 23.77 -7.79
N ILE A 494 14.19 24.10 -6.69
CA ILE A 494 13.80 25.20 -5.80
C ILE A 494 14.48 26.54 -6.11
N ALA A 495 15.47 26.57 -7.02
CA ALA A 495 16.33 27.74 -7.24
C ALA A 495 15.58 29.02 -7.67
N ALA A 496 14.55 28.90 -8.53
CA ALA A 496 13.75 30.04 -8.97
C ALA A 496 12.96 30.66 -7.82
N ASP A 497 12.41 29.82 -6.95
CA ASP A 497 11.58 30.22 -5.82
C ASP A 497 12.39 30.76 -4.65
N VAL A 498 13.57 30.18 -4.38
CA VAL A 498 14.56 30.78 -3.46
C VAL A 498 15.03 32.13 -4.02
N ALA A 499 15.17 32.31 -5.34
CA ALA A 499 15.48 33.62 -5.90
C ALA A 499 14.36 34.64 -5.66
N ALA A 500 13.09 34.24 -5.82
CA ALA A 500 11.91 35.10 -5.63
C ALA A 500 11.51 35.34 -4.16
N ASP A 501 11.88 34.46 -3.22
CA ASP A 501 11.49 34.52 -1.80
C ASP A 501 11.84 35.88 -1.16
N THR A 502 10.84 36.62 -0.66
CA THR A 502 11.04 37.95 -0.06
C THR A 502 11.39 37.89 1.43
N LYS A 503 11.27 36.72 2.07
CA LYS A 503 11.43 36.49 3.51
C LYS A 503 12.74 35.76 3.85
N LYS A 504 13.38 35.11 2.88
CA LYS A 504 14.55 34.22 3.04
C LYS A 504 15.63 34.72 3.99
N ILE A 505 16.14 33.79 4.80
CA ILE A 505 17.17 34.01 5.82
C ILE A 505 18.55 34.25 5.20
N TYR A 506 18.82 33.63 4.05
CA TYR A 506 20.09 33.68 3.33
C TYR A 506 19.90 34.24 1.92
N THR A 507 20.93 34.86 1.35
CA THR A 507 20.88 35.43 0.00
C THR A 507 20.89 34.34 -1.09
N THR A 508 20.31 34.64 -2.25
CA THR A 508 20.37 33.76 -3.44
C THR A 508 21.81 33.45 -3.87
N ALA A 509 22.76 34.35 -3.59
CA ALA A 509 24.18 34.12 -3.82
C ALA A 509 24.74 33.02 -2.89
N GLN A 510 24.43 33.08 -1.59
CA GLN A 510 24.82 32.04 -0.63
C GLN A 510 24.17 30.69 -0.98
N PHE A 511 22.89 30.67 -1.36
CA PHE A 511 22.19 29.47 -1.83
C PHE A 511 22.86 28.81 -3.05
N ASN A 512 23.20 29.61 -4.07
CA ASN A 512 23.86 29.09 -5.28
C ASN A 512 25.31 28.66 -5.01
N GLN A 513 26.04 29.38 -4.15
CA GLN A 513 27.42 29.07 -3.83
C GLN A 513 27.54 27.85 -2.92
N ASN A 514 26.64 27.64 -1.95
CA ASN A 514 26.84 26.64 -0.91
C ASN A 514 26.66 25.17 -1.35
N LEU A 515 26.15 24.93 -2.56
CA LEU A 515 26.26 23.62 -3.18
C LEU A 515 27.73 23.22 -3.45
N THR A 516 28.60 24.18 -3.77
CA THR A 516 29.98 23.91 -4.26
C THR A 516 31.10 24.58 -3.45
N GLN A 517 30.79 25.56 -2.60
CA GLN A 517 31.76 26.40 -1.88
C GLN A 517 31.31 26.65 -0.43
N ASN A 518 32.27 26.91 0.46
CA ASN A 518 31.95 27.39 1.80
C ASN A 518 31.37 28.80 1.71
N VAL A 519 30.33 29.11 2.49
CA VAL A 519 29.73 30.44 2.53
C VAL A 519 29.69 30.99 3.96
N THR A 520 29.94 32.28 4.11
CA THR A 520 29.78 32.98 5.39
C THR A 520 28.36 33.51 5.51
N VAL A 521 27.70 33.24 6.63
CA VAL A 521 26.30 33.62 6.92
C VAL A 521 26.21 34.43 8.22
N PRO A 522 25.14 35.21 8.45
CA PRO A 522 24.84 35.76 9.77
C PRO A 522 24.65 34.60 10.78
N GLY A 523 25.34 34.65 11.91
CA GLY A 523 25.13 33.70 13.01
C GLY A 523 23.80 33.97 13.73
N GLY A 524 23.19 32.91 14.27
CA GLY A 524 21.95 32.99 15.06
C GLY A 524 22.08 33.92 16.27
N GLY A 525 21.05 34.73 16.52
CA GLY A 525 21.06 35.76 17.56
C GLY A 525 21.14 35.21 18.98
N GLY A 526 22.31 35.27 19.61
CA GLY A 526 22.46 35.13 21.07
C GLY A 526 22.55 33.71 21.64
N GLY A 527 22.65 32.68 20.79
CA GLY A 527 23.00 31.33 21.23
C GLY A 527 24.45 31.19 21.74
N PRO A 528 24.85 30.02 22.27
CA PRO A 528 26.22 29.77 22.76
C PRO A 528 27.31 29.91 21.68
N PHE A 529 26.93 29.94 20.40
CA PHE A 529 27.83 30.18 19.26
C PHE A 529 28.05 31.66 18.93
N GLY A 530 27.34 32.57 19.62
CA GLY A 530 27.63 34.00 19.66
C GLY A 530 27.10 34.84 18.50
N GLY A 531 26.96 36.14 18.75
CA GLY A 531 26.63 37.12 17.70
C GLY A 531 27.84 37.36 16.79
N GLY A 532 27.90 36.68 15.67
CA GLY A 532 29.01 36.73 14.71
C GLY A 532 28.61 36.29 13.30
N SER A 533 29.58 35.79 12.53
CA SER A 533 29.34 35.27 11.18
C SER A 533 29.88 33.85 11.03
N ASN A 534 28.98 32.88 10.83
CA ASN A 534 29.30 31.46 10.75
C ASN A 534 29.75 31.09 9.34
N THR A 535 30.66 30.12 9.21
CA THR A 535 31.06 29.58 7.90
C THR A 535 30.44 28.21 7.71
N VAL A 536 29.45 28.12 6.83
CA VAL A 536 28.77 26.87 6.45
C VAL A 536 29.58 26.19 5.34
N ALA A 537 29.84 24.89 5.48
CA ALA A 537 30.64 24.14 4.51
C ALA A 537 29.90 23.97 3.17
N GLY A 538 30.66 23.95 2.06
CA GLY A 538 30.09 23.61 0.75
C GLY A 538 29.75 22.12 0.66
N LEU A 539 28.54 21.77 0.18
CA LEU A 539 28.09 20.37 0.15
C LEU A 539 29.03 19.48 -0.67
N GLN A 540 29.40 19.88 -1.89
CA GLN A 540 30.35 19.14 -2.72
C GLN A 540 31.71 18.89 -2.05
N PRO A 541 32.50 19.91 -1.66
CA PRO A 541 33.81 19.68 -1.06
C PRO A 541 33.74 18.93 0.27
N LEU A 542 32.65 19.06 1.04
CA LEU A 542 32.43 18.30 2.27
C LEU A 542 32.20 16.81 1.98
N ILE A 543 31.27 16.49 1.06
CA ILE A 543 30.96 15.11 0.68
C ILE A 543 32.19 14.44 0.06
N GLN A 544 32.92 15.12 -0.84
CA GLN A 544 34.14 14.58 -1.44
C GLN A 544 35.25 14.34 -0.41
N SER A 545 35.38 15.22 0.60
CA SER A 545 36.33 15.01 1.71
C SER A 545 35.92 13.85 2.62
N ARG A 546 34.61 13.64 2.82
CA ARG A 546 34.04 12.54 3.60
C ARG A 546 34.22 11.19 2.88
N GLU A 547 33.92 11.15 1.59
CA GLU A 547 34.15 10.03 0.68
C GLU A 547 35.63 9.59 0.70
N ALA A 548 36.57 10.53 0.56
CA ALA A 548 38.01 10.23 0.60
C ALA A 548 38.49 9.67 1.96
N PHE A 549 37.91 10.12 3.07
CA PHE A 549 38.21 9.62 4.40
C PHE A 549 37.63 8.21 4.64
N LEU A 550 36.40 7.95 4.21
CA LEU A 550 35.73 6.66 4.44
C LEU A 550 36.26 5.56 3.51
N SER A 551 36.50 5.87 2.23
CA SER A 551 37.06 4.93 1.24
C SER A 551 38.50 4.47 1.53
N THR A 552 39.18 5.08 2.51
CA THR A 552 40.53 4.69 2.98
C THR A 552 40.57 4.18 4.42
N HIS A 553 39.40 4.04 5.07
CA HIS A 553 39.32 3.60 6.46
C HIS A 553 39.55 2.07 6.60
N PRO A 554 40.40 1.60 7.53
CA PRO A 554 40.80 0.19 7.58
C PRO A 554 39.65 -0.77 7.92
N ASP A 555 38.75 -0.37 8.82
CA ASP A 555 37.59 -1.20 9.20
C ASP A 555 36.61 -1.37 8.03
N LEU A 556 36.53 -0.37 7.15
CA LEU A 556 35.63 -0.37 5.99
C LEU A 556 36.26 -1.07 4.77
N THR A 557 37.56 -0.90 4.53
CA THR A 557 38.29 -1.45 3.36
C THR A 557 38.71 -2.92 3.49
N THR A 558 38.52 -3.54 4.66
CA THR A 558 38.83 -4.98 4.83
C THR A 558 37.84 -5.85 4.03
N PRO A 559 38.30 -6.82 3.21
CA PRO A 559 37.44 -7.64 2.37
C PRO A 559 36.33 -8.39 3.13
N GLN A 560 35.14 -8.40 2.55
CA GLN A 560 33.94 -9.09 3.04
C GLN A 560 33.45 -10.13 2.03
N ALA A 561 32.59 -11.05 2.46
CA ALA A 561 31.88 -11.95 1.56
C ALA A 561 30.80 -11.21 0.75
N THR A 562 30.47 -11.73 -0.43
CA THR A 562 29.30 -11.29 -1.22
C THR A 562 28.19 -12.31 -1.03
N LEU A 563 26.96 -11.84 -0.82
CA LEU A 563 25.76 -12.67 -0.77
C LEU A 563 24.81 -12.33 -1.93
N THR A 564 24.25 -13.33 -2.58
CA THR A 564 23.24 -13.21 -3.66
C THR A 564 22.10 -14.22 -3.49
N ASN A 565 21.00 -14.01 -4.20
CA ASN A 565 19.90 -14.99 -4.37
C ASN A 565 19.33 -15.63 -3.08
N LEU A 566 19.12 -14.82 -2.02
CA LEU A 566 18.38 -15.25 -0.83
C LEU A 566 16.91 -15.55 -1.18
N GLN A 567 16.50 -16.81 -1.04
CA GLN A 567 15.19 -17.31 -1.44
C GLN A 567 14.69 -18.42 -0.50
N HIS A 568 13.39 -18.72 -0.54
CA HIS A 568 12.79 -19.82 0.22
C HIS A 568 11.98 -20.77 -0.67
N LEU A 569 11.86 -22.02 -0.24
CA LEU A 569 11.00 -23.04 -0.85
C LEU A 569 10.23 -23.80 0.25
N PRO A 570 8.94 -24.09 0.05
CA PRO A 570 8.09 -23.66 -1.08
C PRO A 570 7.77 -22.15 -1.01
N ALA A 571 7.38 -21.56 -2.16
CA ALA A 571 7.03 -20.15 -2.27
C ALA A 571 5.72 -19.76 -1.54
N SER A 572 4.88 -20.74 -1.19
CA SER A 572 3.69 -20.56 -0.35
C SER A 572 3.61 -21.76 0.61
N PRO A 573 4.24 -21.67 1.80
CA PRO A 573 4.35 -22.81 2.70
C PRO A 573 3.06 -23.08 3.46
N MET A 574 2.62 -24.34 3.43
CA MET A 574 1.49 -24.82 4.23
C MET A 574 1.94 -25.19 5.66
N PRO A 575 1.05 -25.18 6.67
CA PRO A 575 1.40 -25.39 8.10
C PRO A 575 1.94 -26.79 8.48
N ASN A 576 2.12 -27.67 7.50
CA ASN A 576 2.65 -29.02 7.65
C ASN A 576 3.89 -29.28 6.77
N GLN A 577 4.47 -28.23 6.18
CA GLN A 577 5.63 -28.29 5.30
C GLN A 577 6.84 -27.61 5.95
N PRO A 578 8.03 -28.24 5.97
CA PRO A 578 9.27 -27.55 6.32
C PRO A 578 9.60 -26.49 5.25
N VAL A 579 10.38 -25.48 5.63
CA VAL A 579 10.81 -24.42 4.72
C VAL A 579 12.33 -24.50 4.54
N THR A 580 12.77 -24.74 3.31
CA THR A 580 14.18 -24.58 2.94
C THR A 580 14.44 -23.12 2.61
N ILE A 581 15.50 -22.53 3.16
CA ILE A 581 15.99 -21.20 2.79
C ILE A 581 17.42 -21.35 2.28
N THR A 582 17.71 -20.78 1.10
CA THR A 582 19.04 -20.81 0.48
C THR A 582 19.54 -19.42 0.15
N VAL A 583 20.87 -19.27 0.10
CA VAL A 583 21.58 -18.06 -0.32
C VAL A 583 22.91 -18.44 -0.98
N GLU A 584 23.31 -17.73 -2.02
CA GLU A 584 24.64 -17.86 -2.61
C GLU A 584 25.65 -17.02 -1.81
N ALA A 585 26.82 -17.57 -1.50
CA ALA A 585 27.89 -16.88 -0.79
C ALA A 585 29.24 -17.03 -1.51
N ALA A 586 29.87 -15.90 -1.84
CA ALA A 586 31.11 -15.85 -2.62
C ALA A 586 32.19 -14.98 -1.96
N GLY A 587 33.45 -15.20 -2.35
CA GLY A 587 34.60 -14.48 -1.83
C GLY A 587 35.11 -15.07 -0.50
N PRO A 588 35.59 -14.26 0.47
CA PRO A 588 36.22 -14.74 1.70
C PRO A 588 35.23 -15.24 2.77
N VAL A 589 34.24 -16.06 2.39
CA VAL A 589 33.27 -16.66 3.31
C VAL A 589 33.93 -17.72 4.21
N SER A 590 33.52 -17.78 5.49
CA SER A 590 33.91 -18.82 6.45
C SER A 590 32.74 -19.43 7.19
N THR A 591 31.64 -18.69 7.37
CA THR A 591 30.35 -19.17 7.88
C THR A 591 29.23 -18.36 7.27
N VAL A 592 28.09 -18.99 7.00
CA VAL A 592 26.83 -18.31 6.66
C VAL A 592 25.77 -18.70 7.69
N SER A 593 24.97 -17.72 8.10
CA SER A 593 23.90 -17.88 9.10
C SER A 593 22.61 -17.25 8.59
N LEU A 594 21.51 -17.97 8.74
CA LEU A 594 20.18 -17.40 8.65
C LEU A 594 19.88 -16.71 9.98
N TRP A 595 19.47 -15.45 9.93
CA TRP A 595 18.84 -14.77 11.06
C TRP A 595 17.35 -14.70 10.80
N SER A 596 16.52 -15.12 11.75
CA SER A 596 15.05 -15.08 11.60
C SER A 596 14.30 -14.84 12.91
N ARG A 597 13.04 -14.40 12.80
CA ARG A 597 12.06 -14.30 13.91
C ARG A 597 10.63 -14.52 13.40
N ASP A 598 9.83 -15.18 14.22
CA ASP A 598 8.36 -15.13 14.19
C ASP A 598 7.82 -14.22 15.31
N ALA A 599 8.45 -14.25 16.49
CA ALA A 599 8.22 -13.33 17.61
C ALA A 599 9.53 -12.85 18.27
N GLY A 600 9.48 -11.71 18.96
CA GLY A 600 10.63 -11.13 19.68
C GLY A 600 11.84 -10.74 18.80
N PRO A 601 13.08 -10.82 19.33
CA PRO A 601 14.29 -10.49 18.57
C PRO A 601 14.67 -11.57 17.54
N PHE A 602 15.41 -11.17 16.51
CA PHE A 602 16.03 -12.11 15.57
C PHE A 602 16.98 -13.08 16.28
N THR A 603 16.89 -14.36 15.91
CA THR A 603 17.77 -15.45 16.36
C THR A 603 18.53 -16.03 15.17
N SER A 604 19.70 -16.63 15.40
CA SER A 604 20.54 -17.16 14.31
C SER A 604 20.62 -18.68 14.27
N MET A 605 20.63 -19.23 13.06
CA MET A 605 20.86 -20.63 12.73
C MET A 605 21.97 -20.72 11.68
N ALA A 606 22.86 -21.71 11.79
CA ALA A 606 23.85 -21.97 10.77
C ALA A 606 23.20 -22.45 9.46
N MET A 607 23.73 -21.99 8.33
CA MET A 607 23.48 -22.54 7.01
C MET A 607 24.68 -23.40 6.60
N PHE A 608 24.50 -24.29 5.63
CA PHE A 608 25.52 -25.26 5.19
C PHE A 608 25.58 -25.35 3.66
N ASP A 609 26.81 -25.52 3.15
CA ASP A 609 27.14 -25.86 1.76
C ASP A 609 27.70 -27.30 1.79
N ASP A 610 26.80 -28.27 1.91
CA ASP A 610 27.08 -29.69 2.17
C ASP A 610 26.28 -30.69 1.32
N GLY A 611 25.36 -30.20 0.48
CA GLY A 611 24.47 -30.97 -0.39
C GLY A 611 23.34 -31.71 0.35
N LEU A 612 23.09 -31.38 1.62
CA LEU A 612 22.09 -32.04 2.46
C LEU A 612 20.97 -31.11 2.95
N HIS A 613 21.13 -29.79 2.84
CA HIS A 613 20.22 -28.79 3.41
C HIS A 613 19.28 -28.13 2.37
N GLY A 614 19.14 -28.75 1.19
CA GLY A 614 18.36 -28.21 0.06
C GLY A 614 19.11 -27.11 -0.70
N ASP A 615 20.41 -27.03 -0.47
CA ASP A 615 21.43 -26.13 -0.99
C ASP A 615 21.84 -26.46 -2.43
N GLY A 616 22.32 -27.68 -2.70
CA GLY A 616 22.79 -28.04 -4.04
C GLY A 616 23.79 -29.20 -4.04
N ALA A 617 25.01 -28.93 -4.50
CA ALA A 617 26.13 -29.85 -4.45
C ALA A 617 27.22 -29.30 -3.51
N ALA A 618 27.68 -30.12 -2.55
CA ALA A 618 28.65 -29.70 -1.53
C ALA A 618 29.89 -28.99 -2.11
N GLY A 619 30.10 -27.74 -1.68
CA GLY A 619 31.16 -26.84 -2.11
C GLY A 619 30.87 -26.06 -3.40
N ASP A 620 29.61 -25.90 -3.80
CA ASP A 620 29.23 -25.11 -5.00
C ASP A 620 29.00 -23.61 -4.72
N GLY A 621 28.95 -23.21 -3.44
CA GLY A 621 28.75 -21.82 -3.01
C GLY A 621 27.30 -21.45 -2.70
N VAL A 622 26.34 -22.37 -2.86
CA VAL A 622 24.99 -22.22 -2.30
C VAL A 622 24.99 -22.76 -0.87
N TRP A 623 24.46 -21.96 0.06
CA TRP A 623 24.31 -22.30 1.46
C TRP A 623 22.83 -22.43 1.79
N GLY A 624 22.43 -23.51 2.48
CA GLY A 624 21.04 -23.81 2.79
C GLY A 624 20.79 -24.10 4.27
N VAL A 625 19.55 -23.95 4.70
CA VAL A 625 19.03 -24.42 5.98
C VAL A 625 17.59 -24.89 5.82
N ILE A 626 17.22 -25.95 6.56
CA ILE A 626 15.86 -26.48 6.58
C ILE A 626 15.21 -26.14 7.91
N LEU A 627 14.23 -25.25 7.88
CA LEU A 627 13.38 -24.89 9.02
C LEU A 627 12.26 -25.93 9.19
N PRO A 628 11.80 -26.17 10.44
CA PRO A 628 10.65 -27.03 10.69
C PRO A 628 9.36 -26.45 10.09
N ALA A 629 8.29 -27.26 10.07
CA ALA A 629 6.97 -26.74 9.75
C ALA A 629 6.47 -25.80 10.86
N PHE A 630 5.90 -24.68 10.46
CA PHE A 630 5.38 -23.61 11.33
C PHE A 630 3.85 -23.68 11.47
N ALA A 631 3.30 -23.02 12.48
CA ALA A 631 1.86 -22.92 12.67
C ALA A 631 1.18 -22.09 11.56
N PRO A 632 -0.15 -22.24 11.34
CA PRO A 632 -0.93 -21.38 10.45
C PRO A 632 -0.69 -19.88 10.67
N GLY A 633 -0.58 -19.12 9.59
CA GLY A 633 -0.50 -17.65 9.64
C GLY A 633 0.84 -17.05 10.04
N VAL A 634 1.77 -17.86 10.58
CA VAL A 634 3.08 -17.39 11.07
C VAL A 634 3.80 -16.59 9.99
N LEU A 635 4.12 -15.34 10.31
CA LEU A 635 4.93 -14.44 9.49
C LEU A 635 6.37 -14.48 10.01
N LEU A 636 7.26 -15.08 9.21
CA LEU A 636 8.66 -15.22 9.52
C LEU A 636 9.47 -14.13 8.80
N ASP A 637 10.06 -13.21 9.56
CA ASP A 637 11.10 -12.29 9.04
C ASP A 637 12.44 -13.04 8.99
N TYR A 638 13.23 -12.83 7.93
CA TYR A 638 14.56 -13.44 7.81
C TYR A 638 15.55 -12.67 6.92
N TYR A 639 16.85 -12.80 7.22
CA TYR A 639 17.96 -12.32 6.38
C TYR A 639 19.19 -13.24 6.52
N ALA A 640 20.11 -13.18 5.56
CA ALA A 640 21.37 -13.91 5.62
C ALA A 640 22.52 -13.01 6.14
N GLU A 641 23.37 -13.58 6.99
CA GLU A 641 24.64 -13.00 7.45
C GLU A 641 25.79 -13.93 7.02
N ALA A 642 26.81 -13.39 6.37
CA ALA A 642 28.05 -14.11 6.08
C ALA A 642 29.21 -13.48 6.84
N ALA A 643 30.05 -14.31 7.44
CA ALA A 643 31.25 -13.87 8.15
C ALA A 643 32.52 -14.43 7.49
N THR A 644 33.56 -13.60 7.41
CA THR A 644 34.92 -14.05 7.08
C THR A 644 35.57 -14.75 8.28
N ALA A 645 36.68 -15.46 8.06
CA ALA A 645 37.47 -16.05 9.14
C ALA A 645 38.09 -15.02 10.11
N THR A 646 38.08 -13.72 9.76
CA THR A 646 38.45 -12.60 10.64
C THR A 646 37.23 -11.90 11.28
N GLY A 647 36.02 -12.41 11.05
CA GLY A 647 34.77 -11.92 11.61
C GLY A 647 34.17 -10.70 10.90
N VAL A 648 34.65 -10.33 9.71
CA VAL A 648 34.04 -9.26 8.91
C VAL A 648 32.71 -9.75 8.38
N LEU A 649 31.63 -9.01 8.65
CA LEU A 649 30.26 -9.38 8.30
C LEU A 649 29.82 -8.72 6.99
N ALA A 650 28.96 -9.43 6.25
CA ALA A 650 28.13 -8.93 5.17
C ALA A 650 26.68 -9.46 5.34
N PHE A 651 25.70 -8.73 4.81
CA PHE A 651 24.27 -9.04 4.94
C PHE A 651 23.56 -9.08 3.59
N LEU A 652 22.58 -9.96 3.45
CA LEU A 652 21.57 -9.90 2.38
C LEU A 652 20.16 -10.03 2.99
N PRO A 653 19.29 -9.02 2.85
CA PRO A 653 19.57 -7.69 2.29
C PRO A 653 20.62 -6.90 3.09
N LYS A 654 21.29 -5.94 2.44
CA LYS A 654 22.38 -5.12 3.04
C LYS A 654 21.98 -4.38 4.33
N THR A 655 20.68 -4.21 4.58
CA THR A 655 20.11 -3.51 5.74
C THR A 655 19.77 -4.43 6.92
N ALA A 656 19.99 -5.76 6.80
CA ALA A 656 19.67 -6.78 7.79
C ALA A 656 18.22 -6.69 8.29
N GLU A 657 18.01 -6.41 9.58
CA GLU A 657 16.69 -6.40 10.24
C GLU A 657 15.69 -5.37 9.68
N HIS A 658 16.13 -4.39 8.89
CA HIS A 658 15.22 -3.34 8.42
C HIS A 658 14.34 -3.76 7.24
N LEU A 659 14.93 -4.35 6.20
CA LEU A 659 14.22 -4.77 4.98
C LEU A 659 14.34 -6.29 4.80
N SER A 660 14.43 -7.04 5.90
CA SER A 660 14.49 -8.49 5.89
C SER A 660 13.42 -9.09 4.98
N ASN A 661 13.78 -10.14 4.25
CA ASN A 661 12.79 -10.94 3.53
C ASN A 661 11.75 -11.46 4.53
N TRP A 662 10.54 -11.71 4.06
CA TRP A 662 9.48 -12.30 4.87
C TRP A 662 8.76 -13.40 4.10
N LEU A 663 8.20 -14.35 4.83
CA LEU A 663 7.26 -15.33 4.30
C LEU A 663 6.12 -15.53 5.28
N GLN A 664 4.90 -15.67 4.77
CA GLN A 664 3.73 -16.03 5.59
C GLN A 664 3.33 -17.48 5.33
N VAL A 665 3.13 -18.22 6.41
CA VAL A 665 2.61 -19.59 6.37
C VAL A 665 1.12 -19.53 6.06
N SER A 666 0.71 -20.19 4.99
CA SER A 666 -0.65 -20.10 4.45
C SER A 666 -1.68 -20.64 5.43
N TRP A 667 -2.77 -19.89 5.61
CA TRP A 667 -3.92 -20.33 6.42
C TRP A 667 -4.60 -21.56 5.79
N PRO A 668 -4.97 -22.59 6.58
CA PRO A 668 -5.91 -23.62 6.13
C PRO A 668 -7.22 -22.99 5.67
N THR A 669 -7.72 -23.39 4.49
CA THR A 669 -8.99 -22.89 3.95
C THR A 669 -10.12 -23.89 4.14
N GLY A 670 -11.32 -23.40 4.43
CA GLY A 670 -12.52 -24.20 4.69
C GLY A 670 -13.69 -23.81 3.77
N PRO A 671 -14.63 -24.74 3.50
CA PRO A 671 -15.91 -24.37 2.91
C PRO A 671 -16.72 -23.54 3.92
N SER A 672 -17.44 -22.54 3.42
CA SER A 672 -18.33 -21.71 4.23
C SER A 672 -19.56 -21.34 3.42
N ASP A 673 -20.73 -21.54 4.02
CA ASP A 673 -22.01 -21.04 3.50
C ASP A 673 -22.17 -19.53 3.75
N VAL A 674 -21.35 -18.94 4.64
CA VAL A 674 -21.31 -17.50 4.93
C VAL A 674 -20.13 -16.85 4.23
N LYS A 675 -20.35 -15.67 3.63
CA LYS A 675 -19.40 -14.95 2.78
C LYS A 675 -19.36 -13.47 3.10
N ILE A 676 -18.19 -12.84 2.95
CA ILE A 676 -18.03 -11.38 2.98
C ILE A 676 -18.71 -10.85 1.71
N ASN A 677 -19.71 -9.98 1.83
CA ASN A 677 -20.63 -9.67 0.73
C ASN A 677 -20.40 -8.27 0.14
N GLU A 678 -20.33 -7.26 1.00
CA GLU A 678 -20.07 -5.86 0.69
C GLU A 678 -19.28 -5.24 1.84
N PHE A 679 -18.49 -4.21 1.57
CA PHE A 679 -17.90 -3.35 2.59
C PHE A 679 -17.75 -1.92 2.08
N LEU A 680 -17.75 -0.96 3.00
CA LEU A 680 -17.41 0.43 2.75
C LEU A 680 -16.29 0.79 3.73
N ALA A 681 -15.11 1.13 3.19
CA ALA A 681 -13.90 1.50 3.97
C ALA A 681 -13.56 2.99 3.86
N ARG A 682 -14.56 3.79 3.46
CA ARG A 682 -14.55 5.25 3.48
C ARG A 682 -15.98 5.78 3.31
N ASN A 683 -16.64 6.06 4.42
CA ASN A 683 -18.00 6.57 4.48
C ASN A 683 -17.97 8.06 4.87
N ASP A 684 -18.14 8.96 3.89
CA ASP A 684 -18.07 10.40 4.13
C ASP A 684 -19.49 11.00 4.33
N ALA A 685 -20.53 10.43 3.69
CA ALA A 685 -21.88 10.99 3.68
C ALA A 685 -23.06 10.05 3.27
N VAL A 686 -22.91 8.73 3.08
CA VAL A 686 -24.00 7.88 2.51
C VAL A 686 -24.75 6.95 3.46
N ILE A 687 -24.09 6.21 4.36
CA ILE A 687 -24.77 5.26 5.26
C ILE A 687 -24.54 5.69 6.71
N GLN A 688 -25.58 5.96 7.49
CA GLN A 688 -25.42 6.25 8.92
C GLN A 688 -25.50 4.97 9.75
N ASP A 689 -24.71 4.92 10.82
CA ASP A 689 -24.85 3.94 11.89
C ASP A 689 -26.07 4.24 12.80
N PRO A 690 -26.43 3.33 13.74
CA PRO A 690 -27.43 3.58 14.77
C PRO A 690 -27.24 4.80 15.69
N ALA A 691 -26.02 5.30 15.90
CA ALA A 691 -25.72 6.54 16.63
C ALA A 691 -25.87 7.81 15.77
N GLY A 692 -25.74 7.69 14.45
CA GLY A 692 -25.82 8.76 13.45
C GLY A 692 -24.47 9.18 12.87
N GLU A 693 -23.43 8.38 13.08
CA GLU A 693 -22.06 8.57 12.59
C GLU A 693 -21.89 7.90 11.20
N TRP A 694 -20.80 8.22 10.50
CA TRP A 694 -20.54 7.74 9.13
C TRP A 694 -19.37 6.76 9.15
N ASP A 695 -19.65 5.55 9.62
CA ASP A 695 -18.61 4.56 9.90
C ASP A 695 -18.42 3.53 8.79
N ASP A 696 -17.24 2.93 8.75
CA ASP A 696 -16.95 1.82 7.86
C ASP A 696 -17.81 0.61 8.25
N TYR A 697 -18.08 -0.29 7.31
CA TYR A 697 -18.77 -1.54 7.60
C TYR A 697 -18.30 -2.71 6.76
N VAL A 698 -18.54 -3.91 7.27
CA VAL A 698 -18.46 -5.17 6.53
C VAL A 698 -19.79 -5.90 6.64
N GLU A 699 -20.35 -6.30 5.51
CA GLU A 699 -21.55 -7.12 5.44
C GLU A 699 -21.19 -8.59 5.21
N LEU A 700 -21.85 -9.49 5.93
CA LEU A 700 -21.79 -10.94 5.72
C LEU A 700 -23.12 -11.46 5.16
N TYR A 701 -23.07 -12.31 4.13
CA TYR A 701 -24.24 -12.96 3.51
C TYR A 701 -24.25 -14.47 3.75
N ASN A 702 -25.44 -15.03 3.98
CA ASN A 702 -25.66 -16.47 4.08
C ASN A 702 -26.21 -17.06 2.78
N THR A 703 -25.34 -17.74 2.03
CA THR A 703 -25.65 -18.41 0.74
C THR A 703 -26.54 -19.65 0.86
N SER A 704 -26.87 -20.11 2.07
CA SER A 704 -27.64 -21.34 2.30
C SER A 704 -29.15 -21.10 2.45
N SER A 705 -29.93 -22.12 2.16
CA SER A 705 -31.39 -22.13 2.31
C SER A 705 -31.88 -22.42 3.74
N ALA A 706 -31.00 -22.28 4.74
CA ALA A 706 -31.30 -22.39 6.18
C ALA A 706 -30.57 -21.29 6.97
N PRO A 707 -30.99 -20.96 8.21
CA PRO A 707 -30.23 -20.01 9.04
C PRO A 707 -28.83 -20.53 9.38
N ALA A 708 -27.81 -19.73 9.14
CA ALA A 708 -26.42 -20.02 9.47
C ALA A 708 -26.03 -19.41 10.83
N SER A 709 -25.31 -20.16 11.65
CA SER A 709 -24.74 -19.66 12.91
C SER A 709 -23.39 -19.00 12.64
N VAL A 710 -23.26 -17.72 12.99
CA VAL A 710 -22.00 -16.96 12.83
C VAL A 710 -21.40 -16.52 14.16
N GLY A 711 -22.16 -16.58 15.26
CA GLY A 711 -21.66 -16.26 16.59
C GLY A 711 -20.50 -17.17 17.01
N GLY A 712 -19.38 -16.56 17.37
CA GLY A 712 -18.12 -17.22 17.69
C GLY A 712 -17.15 -17.35 16.52
N LEU A 713 -17.53 -17.01 15.28
CA LEU A 713 -16.58 -16.79 14.18
C LEU A 713 -15.78 -15.51 14.42
N TYR A 714 -14.63 -15.38 13.76
CA TYR A 714 -13.80 -14.17 13.84
C TYR A 714 -13.75 -13.41 12.52
N LEU A 715 -13.79 -12.08 12.58
CA LEU A 715 -13.56 -11.15 11.49
C LEU A 715 -12.28 -10.34 11.76
N THR A 716 -11.49 -10.06 10.72
CA THR A 716 -10.27 -9.26 10.83
C THR A 716 -9.93 -8.55 9.52
N ASP A 717 -9.36 -7.34 9.64
CA ASP A 717 -8.57 -6.59 8.66
C ASP A 717 -7.11 -7.06 8.57
N ASN A 718 -6.62 -7.76 9.60
CA ASN A 718 -5.20 -8.05 9.81
C ASN A 718 -4.94 -9.55 9.99
N LEU A 719 -4.35 -10.17 8.97
CA LEU A 719 -3.98 -11.59 8.96
C LEU A 719 -2.91 -12.01 9.98
N LEU A 720 -2.35 -11.08 10.76
CA LEU A 720 -1.45 -11.39 11.89
C LEU A 720 -2.19 -11.47 13.23
N ASN A 721 -3.44 -11.00 13.27
CA ASN A 721 -4.38 -11.23 14.35
C ASN A 721 -5.70 -11.76 13.75
N PRO A 722 -5.80 -13.07 13.46
CA PRO A 722 -7.02 -13.70 12.90
C PRO A 722 -8.24 -13.60 13.83
N THR A 723 -8.03 -13.14 15.07
CA THR A 723 -9.00 -13.13 16.17
C THR A 723 -9.39 -11.72 16.64
N LYS A 724 -9.18 -10.65 15.85
CA LYS A 724 -9.51 -9.26 16.25
C LYS A 724 -10.93 -9.12 16.77
N PHE A 725 -11.94 -9.32 15.91
CA PHE A 725 -13.35 -9.23 16.30
C PHE A 725 -13.99 -10.62 16.35
N MET A 726 -14.51 -11.02 17.52
CA MET A 726 -15.34 -12.22 17.64
C MET A 726 -16.81 -11.84 17.48
N ILE A 727 -17.48 -12.37 16.45
CA ILE A 727 -18.92 -12.16 16.24
C ILE A 727 -19.69 -12.69 17.46
N PRO A 728 -20.66 -11.94 18.04
CA PRO A 728 -21.29 -12.30 19.30
C PRO A 728 -21.89 -13.71 19.35
N LEU A 729 -21.67 -14.41 20.46
CA LEU A 729 -22.17 -15.78 20.65
C LEU A 729 -23.70 -15.83 20.56
N GLY A 730 -24.19 -16.68 19.65
CA GLY A 730 -25.63 -16.83 19.37
C GLY A 730 -26.14 -16.04 18.18
N THR A 731 -25.34 -15.18 17.54
CA THR A 731 -25.72 -14.49 16.29
C THR A 731 -25.92 -15.49 15.15
N THR A 732 -27.03 -15.35 14.44
CA THR A 732 -27.40 -16.18 13.27
C THR A 732 -27.87 -15.31 12.11
N ILE A 733 -27.40 -15.59 10.91
CA ILE A 733 -27.90 -14.97 9.67
C ILE A 733 -29.03 -15.86 9.12
N PRO A 734 -30.25 -15.35 8.83
CA PRO A 734 -31.29 -16.15 8.19
C PRO A 734 -30.93 -16.58 6.76
N ALA A 735 -31.77 -17.41 6.14
CA ALA A 735 -31.48 -18.03 4.84
C ALA A 735 -31.58 -17.02 3.68
N ASN A 736 -30.47 -16.77 2.97
CA ASN A 736 -30.37 -15.75 1.90
C ASN A 736 -30.62 -14.30 2.38
N GLU A 737 -30.31 -14.03 3.65
CA GLU A 737 -30.28 -12.68 4.24
C GLU A 737 -28.83 -12.28 4.55
N THR A 738 -28.62 -11.02 4.94
CA THR A 738 -27.31 -10.47 5.30
C THR A 738 -27.20 -10.12 6.80
N LEU A 739 -26.02 -9.69 7.23
CA LEU A 739 -25.70 -9.17 8.56
C LEU A 739 -24.63 -8.07 8.41
N LEU A 740 -24.97 -6.86 8.84
CA LEU A 740 -24.03 -5.74 8.91
C LEU A 740 -23.18 -5.80 10.19
N ILE A 741 -21.91 -5.44 10.08
CA ILE A 741 -20.97 -5.25 11.19
C ILE A 741 -20.26 -3.91 10.93
N TRP A 742 -20.31 -2.99 11.89
CA TRP A 742 -19.62 -1.71 11.83
C TRP A 742 -18.14 -1.89 12.18
N CYS A 743 -17.28 -1.10 11.54
CA CYS A 743 -15.83 -1.11 11.70
C CYS A 743 -15.39 0.28 12.17
N ASP A 744 -15.57 0.54 13.46
CA ASP A 744 -15.56 1.87 14.07
C ASP A 744 -14.58 2.02 15.26
N GLU A 745 -14.05 0.90 15.77
CA GLU A 745 -13.29 0.79 17.02
C GLU A 745 -14.09 1.13 18.30
N ASP A 746 -15.41 1.38 18.20
CA ASP A 746 -16.29 1.76 19.33
C ASP A 746 -17.29 0.66 19.73
N GLY A 747 -16.73 -0.39 20.34
CA GLY A 747 -17.50 -1.42 21.03
C GLY A 747 -18.35 -0.94 22.23
N SER A 748 -18.50 0.38 22.47
CA SER A 748 -19.49 0.92 23.41
C SER A 748 -20.88 1.12 22.78
N GLN A 749 -20.96 1.26 21.45
CA GLN A 749 -22.21 1.54 20.73
C GLN A 749 -23.08 0.27 20.56
N GLY A 750 -22.47 -0.88 20.30
CA GLY A 750 -23.20 -2.14 20.21
C GLY A 750 -22.33 -3.39 20.05
N PRO A 751 -22.94 -4.59 20.12
CA PRO A 751 -22.21 -5.86 19.99
C PRO A 751 -21.82 -6.20 18.53
N LEU A 752 -22.25 -5.41 17.55
CA LEU A 752 -21.88 -5.53 16.13
C LEU A 752 -20.97 -4.38 15.66
N HIS A 753 -20.31 -3.71 16.60
CA HIS A 753 -19.32 -2.67 16.36
C HIS A 753 -17.93 -3.28 16.65
N ALA A 754 -17.07 -3.31 15.63
CA ALA A 754 -15.83 -4.06 15.63
C ALA A 754 -14.67 -3.23 16.20
N ASN A 755 -13.73 -3.91 16.86
CA ASN A 755 -12.50 -3.32 17.40
C ASN A 755 -11.44 -3.06 16.30
N PHE A 756 -11.87 -2.60 15.13
CA PHE A 756 -11.04 -2.14 14.03
C PHE A 756 -11.82 -1.26 13.06
N LYS A 757 -11.19 -0.21 12.54
CA LYS A 757 -11.60 0.53 11.33
C LYS A 757 -11.07 -0.15 10.07
N LEU A 758 -11.60 0.20 8.90
CA LEU A 758 -11.02 -0.25 7.63
C LEU A 758 -10.05 0.79 7.05
N SER A 759 -9.01 0.33 6.35
CA SER A 759 -8.06 1.23 5.68
C SER A 759 -8.58 1.68 4.32
N ALA A 760 -8.91 2.97 4.18
CA ALA A 760 -9.27 3.59 2.89
C ALA A 760 -8.17 3.45 1.80
N ASP A 761 -6.91 3.23 2.19
CA ASP A 761 -5.78 2.98 1.27
C ASP A 761 -5.72 1.53 0.74
N GLY A 762 -6.48 0.61 1.36
CA GLY A 762 -6.51 -0.82 1.01
C GLY A 762 -5.79 -1.74 2.00
N GLU A 763 -6.38 -2.93 2.20
CA GLU A 763 -5.92 -3.97 3.15
C GLU A 763 -6.57 -5.35 2.84
N THR A 764 -6.88 -6.20 3.84
CA THR A 764 -7.48 -7.53 3.60
C THR A 764 -8.47 -7.97 4.68
N ILE A 765 -9.76 -7.99 4.32
CA ILE A 765 -10.84 -8.49 5.17
C ILE A 765 -10.86 -10.03 5.11
N SER A 766 -10.94 -10.70 6.27
CA SER A 766 -11.01 -12.16 6.36
C SER A 766 -11.95 -12.64 7.45
N LEU A 767 -12.73 -13.67 7.11
CA LEU A 767 -13.59 -14.42 8.02
C LEU A 767 -12.92 -15.75 8.39
N PHE A 768 -12.82 -16.05 9.68
CA PHE A 768 -12.21 -17.25 10.24
C PHE A 768 -13.22 -18.09 11.04
N ASP A 769 -12.93 -19.39 11.14
CA ASP A 769 -13.68 -20.34 11.98
C ASP A 769 -13.64 -20.00 13.48
N THR A 770 -14.44 -20.70 14.28
CA THR A 770 -14.51 -20.49 15.73
C THR A 770 -13.23 -20.89 16.49
N GLY A 771 -12.17 -21.28 15.78
CA GLY A 771 -10.83 -21.50 16.34
C GLY A 771 -9.85 -20.37 16.02
N GLY A 772 -10.19 -19.46 15.10
CA GLY A 772 -9.26 -18.46 14.56
C GLY A 772 -8.17 -19.05 13.67
N ILE A 773 -8.42 -20.23 13.06
CA ILE A 773 -7.38 -21.00 12.34
C ILE A 773 -7.78 -21.33 10.90
N THR A 774 -9.05 -21.66 10.63
CA THR A 774 -9.50 -21.98 9.27
C THR A 774 -10.10 -20.74 8.62
N GLN A 775 -9.50 -20.26 7.53
CA GLN A 775 -10.02 -19.14 6.75
C GLN A 775 -11.23 -19.60 5.92
N LEU A 776 -12.37 -18.94 6.11
CA LEU A 776 -13.68 -19.30 5.55
C LEU A 776 -14.04 -18.45 4.32
N ASP A 777 -13.61 -17.19 4.33
CA ASP A 777 -13.67 -16.28 3.20
C ASP A 777 -12.63 -15.16 3.39
N THR A 778 -12.16 -14.57 2.30
CA THR A 778 -11.19 -13.47 2.34
C THR A 778 -11.30 -12.61 1.10
N PHE A 779 -11.05 -11.31 1.25
CA PHE A 779 -10.96 -10.38 0.14
C PHE A 779 -9.94 -9.26 0.44
N ALA A 780 -9.04 -9.02 -0.51
CA ALA A 780 -7.99 -8.00 -0.42
C ALA A 780 -8.29 -6.85 -1.39
N PHE A 781 -8.13 -5.61 -0.94
CA PHE A 781 -8.53 -4.42 -1.67
C PHE A 781 -7.45 -3.32 -1.69
N GLY A 782 -7.55 -2.42 -2.66
CA GLY A 782 -6.69 -1.23 -2.79
C GLY A 782 -7.44 0.06 -2.41
N PRO A 783 -6.91 1.24 -2.77
CA PRO A 783 -7.51 2.53 -2.41
C PRO A 783 -9.00 2.63 -2.79
N GLN A 784 -9.83 3.10 -1.86
CA GLN A 784 -11.27 3.24 -2.01
C GLN A 784 -11.67 4.71 -2.28
N ILE A 785 -12.83 4.90 -2.92
CA ILE A 785 -13.45 6.23 -3.07
C ILE A 785 -14.46 6.41 -1.94
N ALA A 786 -14.54 7.62 -1.39
CA ALA A 786 -15.61 8.04 -0.48
C ALA A 786 -16.99 7.62 -1.02
N ASP A 787 -17.84 7.08 -0.15
CA ASP A 787 -19.24 6.75 -0.42
C ASP A 787 -19.47 5.66 -1.49
N VAL A 788 -18.42 4.97 -1.94
CA VAL A 788 -18.48 3.89 -2.93
C VAL A 788 -18.05 2.57 -2.28
N SER A 789 -18.99 1.67 -2.06
CA SER A 789 -18.70 0.36 -1.47
C SER A 789 -18.09 -0.61 -2.49
N THR A 790 -17.31 -1.57 -2.01
CA THR A 790 -16.83 -2.71 -2.81
C THR A 790 -17.57 -3.98 -2.37
N GLY A 791 -18.16 -4.71 -3.32
CA GLY A 791 -18.99 -5.86 -3.01
C GLY A 791 -19.07 -6.90 -4.13
N ARG A 792 -19.66 -8.05 -3.82
CA ARG A 792 -19.96 -9.10 -4.80
C ARG A 792 -21.19 -8.70 -5.61
N LEU A 793 -21.10 -8.75 -6.94
CA LEU A 793 -22.19 -8.34 -7.85
C LEU A 793 -23.45 -9.24 -7.75
N LEU A 794 -23.29 -10.44 -7.20
CA LEU A 794 -24.36 -11.36 -6.81
C LEU A 794 -23.99 -11.90 -5.42
N ASP A 795 -24.95 -12.01 -4.51
CA ASP A 795 -24.68 -12.25 -3.09
C ASP A 795 -23.87 -13.53 -2.82
N GLY A 796 -22.75 -13.39 -2.10
CA GLY A 796 -21.78 -14.47 -1.84
C GLY A 796 -21.08 -15.05 -3.10
N GLY A 797 -21.39 -14.52 -4.29
CA GLY A 797 -20.90 -14.99 -5.59
C GLY A 797 -19.68 -14.23 -6.13
N ALA A 798 -19.61 -14.12 -7.46
CA ALA A 798 -18.57 -13.40 -8.19
C ALA A 798 -19.16 -12.84 -9.50
N PRO A 799 -18.61 -11.76 -10.08
CA PRO A 799 -17.40 -11.02 -9.69
C PRO A 799 -17.57 -10.15 -8.44
N TRP A 800 -16.45 -9.65 -7.92
CA TRP A 800 -16.43 -8.44 -7.08
C TRP A 800 -16.38 -7.19 -7.97
N VAL A 801 -17.02 -6.11 -7.51
CA VAL A 801 -17.25 -4.83 -8.21
C VAL A 801 -17.32 -3.69 -7.19
N THR A 802 -17.41 -2.45 -7.65
CA THR A 802 -17.74 -1.28 -6.82
C THR A 802 -19.18 -0.80 -7.10
N PHE A 803 -19.88 -0.34 -6.06
CA PHE A 803 -21.24 0.19 -6.15
C PHE A 803 -21.28 1.69 -5.80
N PRO A 804 -21.61 2.59 -6.75
CA PRO A 804 -21.82 4.02 -6.48
C PRO A 804 -23.08 4.37 -5.67
N ALA A 805 -23.78 3.34 -5.18
CA ALA A 805 -24.92 3.42 -4.26
C ALA A 805 -24.88 2.13 -3.44
N PRO A 806 -24.32 2.16 -2.21
CA PRO A 806 -24.12 0.97 -1.39
C PRO A 806 -25.43 0.25 -1.01
N THR A 807 -25.34 -1.04 -0.66
CA THR A 807 -26.50 -1.93 -0.42
C THR A 807 -26.54 -2.61 0.97
N PRO A 808 -26.17 -1.95 2.09
CA PRO A 808 -26.15 -2.58 3.41
C PRO A 808 -27.54 -2.99 3.92
N GLU A 809 -27.60 -4.14 4.60
CA GLU A 809 -28.85 -4.80 5.06
C GLU A 809 -29.84 -5.12 3.90
N ALA A 810 -29.36 -5.07 2.66
CA ALA A 810 -30.07 -5.42 1.46
C ALA A 810 -29.27 -6.47 0.68
N ARG A 811 -29.85 -6.97 -0.40
CA ARG A 811 -29.17 -7.90 -1.30
C ARG A 811 -28.47 -7.13 -2.40
N ASN A 812 -27.28 -7.58 -2.79
CA ASN A 812 -26.50 -7.08 -3.92
C ASN A 812 -27.11 -7.54 -5.25
N GLU A 813 -28.43 -7.53 -5.38
CA GLU A 813 -29.22 -7.88 -6.56
C GLU A 813 -30.36 -6.86 -6.71
N LEU A 814 -30.80 -6.59 -7.95
CA LEU A 814 -32.02 -5.80 -8.15
C LEU A 814 -33.23 -6.53 -7.50
N PRO A 815 -33.99 -5.89 -6.58
CA PRO A 815 -35.09 -6.54 -5.84
C PRO A 815 -36.35 -6.78 -6.70
N GLY A 816 -36.23 -6.74 -8.01
CA GLY A 816 -37.31 -6.80 -8.98
C GLY A 816 -36.84 -6.34 -10.36
N CYS A 817 -37.69 -5.61 -11.08
CA CYS A 817 -37.28 -4.93 -12.30
C CYS A 817 -36.67 -3.55 -11.99
N GLY A 818 -35.80 -3.05 -12.87
CA GLY A 818 -35.10 -1.79 -12.64
C GLY A 818 -33.76 -1.70 -13.36
N VAL A 819 -32.91 -0.80 -12.87
CA VAL A 819 -31.55 -0.54 -13.36
C VAL A 819 -30.63 -0.26 -12.18
N ARG A 820 -29.36 -0.70 -12.25
CA ARG A 820 -28.30 -0.27 -11.32
C ARG A 820 -26.96 -0.16 -12.05
N ALA A 821 -26.06 0.65 -11.50
CA ALA A 821 -24.71 0.82 -12.03
C ALA A 821 -23.68 0.10 -11.12
N TYR A 822 -22.61 -0.42 -11.72
CA TYR A 822 -21.48 -0.99 -11.00
C TYR A 822 -20.18 -0.79 -11.78
N SER A 823 -19.06 -0.61 -11.06
CA SER A 823 -17.74 -0.29 -11.61
C SER A 823 -16.72 -1.40 -11.31
N ALA A 824 -15.52 -1.28 -11.89
CA ALA A 824 -14.38 -2.10 -11.48
C ALA A 824 -13.80 -1.61 -10.15
N GLN A 825 -12.96 -2.45 -9.56
CA GLN A 825 -12.29 -2.17 -8.28
C GLN A 825 -11.19 -1.10 -8.43
N ASP A 826 -10.50 -1.07 -9.58
CA ASP A 826 -9.72 0.09 -10.00
C ASP A 826 -10.65 1.14 -10.64
N PHE A 827 -10.87 2.25 -9.95
CA PHE A 827 -11.67 3.37 -10.42
C PHE A 827 -11.02 4.14 -11.59
N ALA A 828 -9.69 4.09 -11.75
CA ALA A 828 -9.01 4.75 -12.87
C ALA A 828 -9.32 4.09 -14.22
N SER A 829 -9.73 2.82 -14.22
CA SER A 829 -10.11 2.07 -15.42
C SER A 829 -11.45 2.52 -16.07
N HIS A 830 -12.29 3.27 -15.36
CA HIS A 830 -13.65 3.63 -15.80
C HIS A 830 -13.99 5.10 -15.59
N THR A 831 -13.67 5.94 -16.60
CA THR A 831 -13.90 7.40 -16.55
C THR A 831 -15.05 7.89 -17.43
N MET A 832 -15.64 7.03 -18.27
CA MET A 832 -16.91 7.32 -18.94
C MET A 832 -18.11 6.95 -18.06
N THR A 833 -19.24 7.60 -18.31
CA THR A 833 -20.54 7.19 -17.75
C THR A 833 -21.38 6.41 -18.75
N LEU A 834 -22.18 5.47 -18.24
CA LEU A 834 -23.27 4.80 -18.95
C LEU A 834 -24.51 4.76 -18.05
N GLY A 835 -25.68 5.01 -18.63
CA GLY A 835 -26.97 4.98 -17.95
C GLY A 835 -28.13 4.69 -18.89
N LEU A 836 -29.32 4.59 -18.31
CA LEU A 836 -30.59 4.37 -18.99
C LEU A 836 -31.54 5.52 -18.66
N THR A 837 -32.17 6.14 -19.66
CA THR A 837 -33.02 7.33 -19.45
C THR A 837 -34.35 7.03 -18.72
N ALA A 838 -34.71 5.75 -18.63
CA ALA A 838 -35.80 5.23 -17.81
C ALA A 838 -35.56 3.73 -17.57
N SER A 839 -36.19 3.15 -16.53
CA SER A 839 -36.22 1.69 -16.34
C SER A 839 -36.85 1.01 -17.56
N PRO A 840 -36.25 -0.05 -18.12
CA PRO A 840 -36.74 -0.67 -19.35
C PRO A 840 -38.03 -1.44 -19.07
N ALA A 841 -39.16 -1.02 -19.65
CA ALA A 841 -40.48 -1.64 -19.47
C ALA A 841 -41.07 -2.12 -20.80
N ILE A 842 -41.91 -3.15 -20.77
CA ILE A 842 -42.47 -3.70 -22.02
C ILE A 842 -43.42 -2.69 -22.70
N GLY A 843 -43.27 -2.51 -24.01
CA GLY A 843 -44.05 -1.54 -24.78
C GLY A 843 -43.64 -0.07 -24.61
N THR A 844 -42.61 0.25 -23.82
CA THR A 844 -42.08 1.62 -23.69
C THR A 844 -40.81 1.83 -24.52
N THR A 845 -40.42 3.10 -24.65
CA THR A 845 -39.13 3.51 -25.25
C THR A 845 -38.27 4.14 -24.17
N PHE A 846 -37.06 3.63 -24.01
CA PHE A 846 -35.98 4.24 -23.22
C PHE A 846 -34.80 4.56 -24.16
N ALA A 847 -33.69 5.07 -23.64
CA ALA A 847 -32.43 5.16 -24.37
C ALA A 847 -31.24 4.76 -23.50
N PHE A 848 -30.23 4.15 -24.11
CA PHE A 848 -28.87 4.17 -23.58
C PHE A 848 -28.35 5.60 -23.67
N ALA A 849 -27.69 6.09 -22.62
CA ALA A 849 -26.98 7.36 -22.62
C ALA A 849 -25.57 7.14 -22.08
N ALA A 850 -24.55 7.65 -22.77
CA ALA A 850 -23.16 7.62 -22.33
C ALA A 850 -22.56 9.03 -22.44
N ALA A 851 -21.66 9.40 -21.52
CA ALA A 851 -21.04 10.72 -21.48
C ALA A 851 -19.65 10.69 -20.83
N GLY A 852 -18.89 11.79 -20.96
CA GLY A 852 -17.53 11.91 -20.41
C GLY A 852 -16.45 11.20 -21.24
N GLY A 853 -16.77 10.72 -22.43
CA GLY A 853 -15.81 10.02 -23.29
C GLY A 853 -14.95 10.95 -24.16
N PRO A 854 -13.98 10.40 -24.90
CA PRO A 854 -13.15 11.20 -25.81
C PRO A 854 -14.01 11.84 -26.91
N PRO A 855 -13.94 13.17 -27.14
CA PRO A 855 -14.70 13.84 -28.19
C PRO A 855 -14.51 13.20 -29.56
N SER A 856 -15.61 12.93 -30.26
CA SER A 856 -15.65 12.22 -31.55
C SER A 856 -15.06 10.79 -31.55
N GLY A 857 -14.93 10.16 -30.38
CA GLY A 857 -14.43 8.79 -30.24
C GLY A 857 -15.35 7.73 -30.86
N PHE A 858 -14.77 6.59 -31.26
CA PHE A 858 -15.49 5.45 -31.84
C PHE A 858 -15.31 4.18 -31.02
N GLY A 859 -16.36 3.38 -30.87
CA GLY A 859 -16.34 2.20 -30.01
C GLY A 859 -17.58 1.32 -30.14
N ALA A 860 -17.91 0.62 -29.04
CA ALA A 860 -19.11 -0.21 -28.96
C ALA A 860 -19.73 -0.23 -27.56
N LEU A 861 -21.04 -0.42 -27.53
CA LEU A 861 -21.81 -0.87 -26.38
C LEU A 861 -21.86 -2.41 -26.44
N GLY A 862 -21.24 -3.08 -25.48
CA GLY A 862 -21.42 -4.51 -25.23
C GLY A 862 -22.67 -4.74 -24.38
N ILE A 863 -23.50 -5.71 -24.77
CA ILE A 863 -24.71 -6.15 -24.05
C ILE A 863 -24.62 -7.66 -23.85
N SER A 864 -24.48 -8.09 -22.61
CA SER A 864 -24.35 -9.51 -22.22
C SER A 864 -25.48 -9.96 -21.29
N VAL A 865 -25.63 -11.27 -21.13
CA VAL A 865 -26.49 -11.91 -20.10
C VAL A 865 -25.67 -12.43 -18.92
N THR A 866 -24.37 -12.13 -18.90
CA THR A 866 -23.42 -12.54 -17.86
C THR A 866 -22.44 -11.39 -17.58
N PRO A 867 -22.24 -11.00 -16.31
CA PRO A 867 -21.19 -10.05 -15.95
C PRO A 867 -19.82 -10.74 -15.94
N ILE A 868 -18.77 -9.93 -15.82
CA ILE A 868 -17.40 -10.40 -15.53
C ILE A 868 -16.65 -9.30 -14.77
N HIS A 869 -15.49 -9.60 -14.21
CA HIS A 869 -14.49 -8.59 -13.84
C HIS A 869 -13.15 -9.17 -14.26
N ALA A 870 -12.60 -8.66 -15.37
CA ALA A 870 -11.38 -9.19 -15.98
C ALA A 870 -10.60 -8.10 -16.72
N GLU A 871 -9.30 -7.99 -16.43
CA GLU A 871 -8.39 -7.15 -17.22
C GLU A 871 -8.42 -7.55 -18.69
N VAL A 872 -8.42 -6.57 -19.61
CA VAL A 872 -8.35 -6.83 -21.05
C VAL A 872 -6.88 -6.85 -21.49
N PRO A 873 -6.31 -8.00 -21.91
CA PRO A 873 -4.87 -8.09 -22.16
C PRO A 873 -4.39 -7.10 -23.24
N GLY A 874 -3.50 -6.19 -22.85
CA GLY A 874 -2.96 -5.14 -23.73
C GLY A 874 -3.77 -3.83 -23.74
N ALA A 875 -4.75 -3.66 -22.85
CA ALA A 875 -5.45 -2.40 -22.62
C ALA A 875 -5.50 -2.05 -21.12
N THR A 876 -5.59 -0.77 -20.79
CA THR A 876 -5.69 -0.27 -19.40
C THR A 876 -7.15 -0.18 -18.93
N ILE A 877 -7.96 -1.20 -19.26
CA ILE A 877 -9.39 -1.26 -18.94
C ILE A 877 -9.81 -2.66 -18.54
N THR A 878 -10.84 -2.72 -17.68
CA THR A 878 -11.38 -3.95 -17.13
C THR A 878 -12.76 -4.20 -17.71
N ALA A 879 -12.97 -5.38 -18.31
CA ALA A 879 -14.27 -5.79 -18.81
C ALA A 879 -15.20 -6.06 -17.61
N LEU A 880 -16.38 -5.44 -17.63
CA LEU A 880 -17.45 -5.61 -16.63
C LEU A 880 -18.62 -6.47 -17.16
N VAL A 881 -18.60 -6.78 -18.46
CA VAL A 881 -19.54 -7.66 -19.15
C VAL A 881 -18.76 -8.73 -19.93
N SER A 882 -19.30 -9.94 -20.06
CA SER A 882 -18.61 -10.97 -20.86
C SER A 882 -18.44 -10.51 -22.31
N LEU A 883 -17.27 -10.74 -22.90
CA LEU A 883 -16.97 -10.42 -24.30
C LEU A 883 -17.26 -11.59 -25.26
N ASP A 884 -17.58 -12.76 -24.73
CA ASP A 884 -17.86 -13.97 -25.51
C ASP A 884 -19.32 -14.05 -26.01
N PRO A 885 -19.60 -14.77 -27.12
CA PRO A 885 -20.97 -15.04 -27.55
C PRO A 885 -21.77 -15.78 -26.47
N PRO A 886 -22.97 -15.29 -26.07
CA PRO A 886 -23.90 -14.53 -26.91
C PRO A 886 -23.93 -13.00 -26.69
N THR A 887 -22.85 -12.36 -26.22
CA THR A 887 -22.79 -10.89 -26.14
C THR A 887 -23.05 -10.22 -27.49
N ILE A 888 -23.84 -9.16 -27.47
CA ILE A 888 -24.20 -8.31 -28.62
C ILE A 888 -23.37 -7.02 -28.53
N PHE A 889 -22.78 -6.60 -29.65
CA PHE A 889 -22.10 -5.30 -29.75
C PHE A 889 -22.88 -4.36 -30.68
N LEU A 890 -23.21 -3.16 -30.17
CA LEU A 890 -23.78 -2.07 -30.96
C LEU A 890 -22.71 -0.97 -31.16
N PRO A 891 -22.53 -0.41 -32.36
CA PRO A 891 -21.50 0.61 -32.61
C PRO A 891 -21.85 1.92 -31.89
N VAL A 892 -20.83 2.51 -31.25
CA VAL A 892 -20.91 3.80 -30.56
C VAL A 892 -20.05 4.81 -31.31
N VAL A 893 -20.62 5.98 -31.61
CA VAL A 893 -19.91 7.17 -32.08
C VAL A 893 -20.24 8.27 -31.10
N LEU A 894 -19.25 8.77 -30.37
CA LEU A 894 -19.43 9.91 -29.48
C LEU A 894 -19.51 11.20 -30.29
N ASP A 895 -20.24 12.18 -29.79
CA ASP A 895 -20.31 13.51 -30.37
C ASP A 895 -19.11 14.40 -29.98
N ALA A 896 -19.16 15.68 -30.35
CA ALA A 896 -18.10 16.64 -30.04
C ALA A 896 -17.99 17.00 -28.53
N ALA A 897 -18.95 16.59 -27.70
CA ALA A 897 -18.92 16.72 -26.24
C ALA A 897 -18.56 15.40 -25.52
N GLY A 898 -18.25 14.33 -26.25
CA GLY A 898 -17.95 13.02 -25.68
C GLY A 898 -19.19 12.24 -25.22
N ALA A 899 -20.37 12.58 -25.75
CA ALA A 899 -21.65 11.97 -25.39
C ALA A 899 -22.24 11.11 -26.53
N TRP A 900 -23.11 10.17 -26.17
CA TRP A 900 -23.86 9.33 -27.10
C TRP A 900 -25.22 8.97 -26.51
N THR A 901 -26.23 8.80 -27.36
CA THR A 901 -27.57 8.37 -26.95
C THR A 901 -28.20 7.51 -28.02
N PHE A 902 -28.80 6.38 -27.63
CA PHE A 902 -29.42 5.42 -28.56
C PHE A 902 -30.78 4.92 -28.03
N PRO A 903 -31.90 5.26 -28.69
CA PRO A 903 -33.22 4.86 -28.24
C PRO A 903 -33.53 3.39 -28.53
N VAL A 904 -34.19 2.73 -27.58
CA VAL A 904 -34.65 1.34 -27.67
C VAL A 904 -36.12 1.28 -27.28
N THR A 905 -36.95 0.72 -28.17
CA THR A 905 -38.36 0.40 -27.87
C THR A 905 -38.48 -1.08 -27.60
N LEU A 906 -38.99 -1.46 -26.42
CA LEU A 906 -39.31 -2.86 -26.14
C LEU A 906 -40.68 -3.20 -26.71
N ALA A 907 -40.80 -4.39 -27.30
CA ALA A 907 -42.10 -4.93 -27.67
C ALA A 907 -42.97 -5.11 -26.41
N ASN A 908 -44.27 -4.83 -26.51
CA ASN A 908 -45.23 -5.17 -25.45
C ASN A 908 -45.44 -6.70 -25.44
N ASN A 909 -44.53 -7.39 -24.75
CA ASN A 909 -44.45 -8.84 -24.69
C ASN A 909 -44.12 -9.26 -23.24
N PRO A 910 -45.12 -9.73 -22.46
CA PRO A 910 -44.92 -10.19 -21.08
C PRO A 910 -43.87 -11.29 -20.88
N ALA A 911 -43.42 -11.97 -21.95
CA ALA A 911 -42.32 -12.93 -21.87
C ALA A 911 -40.91 -12.29 -21.82
N LEU A 912 -40.81 -10.94 -21.82
CA LEU A 912 -39.56 -10.20 -21.58
C LEU A 912 -39.40 -9.76 -20.13
N VAL A 913 -40.48 -9.70 -19.34
CA VAL A 913 -40.45 -9.24 -17.94
C VAL A 913 -39.56 -10.14 -17.10
N GLY A 914 -38.67 -9.55 -16.30
CA GLY A 914 -37.67 -10.27 -15.52
C GLY A 914 -36.44 -10.73 -16.32
N ALA A 915 -36.33 -10.42 -17.61
CA ALA A 915 -35.08 -10.65 -18.35
C ALA A 915 -34.01 -9.64 -17.93
N GLN A 916 -32.83 -10.15 -17.56
CA GLN A 916 -31.67 -9.39 -17.07
C GLN A 916 -30.63 -9.21 -18.18
N ALA A 917 -29.96 -8.06 -18.20
CA ALA A 917 -28.82 -7.78 -19.09
C ALA A 917 -27.78 -6.89 -18.40
N TYR A 918 -26.52 -7.09 -18.75
CA TYR A 918 -25.35 -6.36 -18.26
C TYR A 918 -24.70 -5.63 -19.44
N MET A 919 -24.41 -4.33 -19.27
CA MET A 919 -24.12 -3.42 -20.39
C MET A 919 -22.92 -2.53 -20.08
N GLN A 920 -22.00 -2.36 -21.03
CA GLN A 920 -20.82 -1.50 -20.87
C GLN A 920 -20.43 -0.84 -22.20
N VAL A 921 -20.04 0.44 -22.18
CA VAL A 921 -19.52 1.16 -23.35
C VAL A 921 -17.99 1.21 -23.28
N ALA A 922 -17.33 0.95 -24.40
CA ALA A 922 -15.89 1.06 -24.56
C ALA A 922 -15.56 1.79 -25.87
N VAL A 923 -14.70 2.81 -25.81
CA VAL A 923 -14.43 3.78 -26.89
C VAL A 923 -12.94 4.08 -27.04
N ILE A 924 -12.51 4.19 -28.30
CA ILE A 924 -11.16 4.61 -28.70
C ILE A 924 -11.21 6.11 -29.05
N GLY A 925 -10.39 6.90 -28.36
CA GLY A 925 -10.07 8.28 -28.69
C GLY A 925 -8.80 8.40 -29.52
N ALA A 926 -8.36 9.63 -29.80
CA ALA A 926 -7.16 9.88 -30.61
C ALA A 926 -5.84 9.36 -29.98
N THR A 927 -5.78 9.24 -28.65
CA THR A 927 -4.58 8.86 -27.88
C THR A 927 -4.87 7.94 -26.69
N SER A 928 -6.11 7.48 -26.52
CA SER A 928 -6.53 6.71 -25.34
C SER A 928 -7.63 5.69 -25.68
N TYR A 929 -7.74 4.66 -24.85
CA TYR A 929 -8.88 3.75 -24.78
C TYR A 929 -9.61 4.06 -23.47
N VAL A 930 -10.94 4.18 -23.50
CA VAL A 930 -11.75 4.54 -22.33
C VAL A 930 -12.97 3.63 -22.25
N ALA A 931 -13.31 3.17 -21.05
CA ALA A 931 -14.53 2.40 -20.79
C ALA A 931 -15.43 3.11 -19.77
N SER A 932 -16.71 2.77 -19.78
CA SER A 932 -17.70 3.22 -18.79
C SER A 932 -17.83 2.23 -17.64
N GLN A 933 -18.41 2.67 -16.51
CA GLN A 933 -19.04 1.71 -15.60
C GLN A 933 -20.06 0.84 -16.36
N ALA A 934 -20.36 -0.33 -15.81
CA ALA A 934 -21.43 -1.16 -16.32
C ALA A 934 -22.79 -0.78 -15.74
N VAL A 935 -23.84 -1.13 -16.48
CA VAL A 935 -25.23 -1.04 -16.05
C VAL A 935 -25.84 -2.42 -16.12
N GLU A 936 -26.40 -2.88 -15.02
CA GLU A 936 -27.34 -4.00 -14.98
C GLU A 936 -28.76 -3.44 -15.18
N ALA A 937 -29.60 -4.13 -15.95
CA ALA A 937 -31.02 -3.85 -16.00
C ALA A 937 -31.87 -5.13 -16.06
N VAL A 938 -33.03 -5.09 -15.42
CA VAL A 938 -34.05 -6.14 -15.43
C VAL A 938 -35.36 -5.55 -15.95
N ILE A 939 -35.94 -6.15 -16.99
CA ILE A 939 -37.10 -5.60 -17.71
C ILE A 939 -38.38 -5.62 -16.85
N CYS A 940 -39.07 -4.48 -16.81
CA CYS A 940 -40.31 -4.23 -16.08
C CYS A 940 -41.60 -4.67 -16.81
N PRO A 941 -42.69 -4.91 -16.05
CA PRO A 941 -44.06 -5.11 -16.57
C PRO A 941 -44.62 -3.94 -17.39
#